data_AF-A0A838RFR1-F1
#
_entry.id   AF-A0A838RFR1-F1
#
_cell.length_a   1.000
_cell.length_b   1.000
_cell.length_c   1.000
_cell.angle_alpha   90.00
_cell.angle_beta   90.00
_cell.angle_gamma   90.00
#
_symmetry.space_group_name_H-M   'P 1'
#
loop_
_entity.id
_entity.type
_entity.pdbx_description
1 polymer ?
#
loop_
_entity_poly.entity_id
_entity_poly.type
_entity_poly.pdbx_seq_one_letter_code
_entity_poly.pdbx_strand_id
1 'polypeptide(L)'
;MPERAELENAMRHLETLRPTLGNAAVDAALMGVRQRLAVLHAAGPDSEKRKQVTVLFADLVSFTSMSERMDPEEMRNIVDRYFQHVTEPIVRLGGHVEKYIGDAIMAVFGVPTATENEPEHAISAALAMQQALNAFNDELEQERGIRLGMRVGINTGLVVLGYLGGRTERDITVVGDAVNVASRLQEAAPVGGVLISHETYRHVRGIFTVHSRGALQVKGKADPIQVYVVTATKPRAFRLPTRGVEGIETRMVGREVELQQLQQTLHTAIEGRTAHLVTVIGEAGVGKSRLLYEFTNWLELLPVQVRFFKGRASQEMMQLPYALLRNLFAFRFEIQDSDSGAVAREKLVQGIVSFGGEEEAAHFIGHLIGFDFSVSPHLQGLLGAPQQLYQRAVEHIIALFRRVAQARTAVIFLEDIHWADETSLSLFTQLLHACADLPLLLVSLTRRSLFERRPAWGVAEETASSMPRVTRMELQLLSQKQSQQLVGEILQRVDDVPADLEQLIIKTAEGNPFYVEELIKMLIEDEVIVKGEERWRVDLGHLSQIHVPPTLVGVLQARLDRLPLAERTTLQRASVVGRTFWDQIVQQLTSESSEATNNVDDLLGSLRGRELIYGREASAFMGTQEYIFKHALLRDVTYESVLKRLRRGYHARVARWLVERSGERINEYVGLIADHYERAGSSELAAAYLCQAGEQALQISALREARTFFERALLLVCNEPRPTSRLAHWQRLLTRHLGHTHFLMGNSGLARQRLEESLVLARRSEDQRSYVTTLSLLSRVTIELGDYAQAESYIEECLSLARELDDRSGLVDILRNLGNLCFSRGAYEQAQRHYQASLTVGQDIGYQAGITKALCNLGRLAIDMGEYEPARAYLEEGLRVGTVLGDRVLIAYLLGDLGQVAFYQGRYEDAPTRYEESLAIRREIGDQEGSAKIRTFLGDRALALGHIEEALGHYAESLAIRQGIGYKWGIAVSMAKLGTLACVQGNYSEAALLLYEALAGIIAIGAIPKALLILFAIATLHARLGHRERALELLGLILHHPASDVCETKGPASALLAELSDGLPPERVTVLLEQGRNREIEQIITELLAAPIGLGESL
;
A
#
# COMPACT_ATOMS: atom_id res chain seq x y z
N MET A 1 32.15 43.53 -39.46
CA MET A 1 31.64 43.98 -40.78
C MET A 1 32.41 43.35 -41.95
N PRO A 2 33.75 43.38 -42.07
CA PRO A 2 34.44 42.85 -43.25
C PRO A 2 34.33 41.32 -43.45
N GLU A 3 34.51 40.53 -42.38
CA GLU A 3 34.47 39.04 -42.43
C GLU A 3 33.11 38.47 -42.88
N ARG A 4 32.00 39.16 -42.55
CA ARG A 4 30.65 38.75 -42.98
C ARG A 4 30.49 38.84 -44.50
N ALA A 5 30.92 39.96 -45.08
CA ALA A 5 30.84 40.17 -46.53
C ALA A 5 31.75 39.18 -47.28
N GLU A 6 32.88 38.80 -46.70
CA GLU A 6 33.78 37.79 -47.24
C GLU A 6 33.17 36.38 -47.22
N LEU A 7 32.51 35.99 -46.13
CA LEU A 7 31.84 34.68 -46.04
C LEU A 7 30.59 34.59 -46.92
N GLU A 8 29.80 35.67 -47.04
CA GLU A 8 28.67 35.73 -47.99
C GLU A 8 29.14 35.68 -49.46
N ASN A 9 30.31 36.24 -49.75
CA ASN A 9 30.95 36.08 -51.07
C ASN A 9 31.50 34.66 -51.28
N ALA A 10 32.10 34.06 -50.24
CA ALA A 10 32.60 32.68 -50.30
C ALA A 10 31.46 31.67 -50.52
N MET A 11 30.29 31.87 -49.90
CA MET A 11 29.10 31.06 -50.15
C MET A 11 28.63 31.17 -51.60
N ARG A 12 28.55 32.39 -52.13
CA ARG A 12 28.20 32.62 -53.55
C ARG A 12 29.21 31.95 -54.49
N HIS A 13 30.50 32.01 -54.17
CA HIS A 13 31.53 31.38 -54.98
C HIS A 13 31.48 29.84 -54.91
N LEU A 14 31.28 29.25 -53.73
CA LEU A 14 31.11 27.80 -53.56
C LEU A 14 29.88 27.29 -54.30
N GLU A 15 28.77 28.05 -54.31
CA GLU A 15 27.59 27.72 -55.11
C GLU A 15 27.88 27.75 -56.62
N THR A 16 28.69 28.69 -57.11
CA THR A 16 29.10 28.72 -58.53
C THR A 16 29.97 27.52 -58.94
N LEU A 17 30.63 26.86 -57.97
CA LEU A 17 31.48 25.69 -58.21
C LEU A 17 30.72 24.36 -58.14
N ARG A 18 29.42 24.37 -57.79
CA ARG A 18 28.54 23.19 -57.68
C ARG A 18 28.52 22.27 -58.92
N PRO A 19 28.55 22.77 -60.17
CA PRO A 19 28.64 21.92 -61.37
C PRO A 19 29.97 21.13 -61.47
N THR A 20 31.03 21.64 -60.85
CA THR A 20 32.41 21.11 -60.94
C THR A 20 32.77 20.20 -59.78
N LEU A 21 32.31 20.51 -58.57
CA LEU A 21 32.68 19.79 -57.34
C LEU A 21 31.60 18.80 -56.87
N GLY A 22 30.38 18.89 -57.41
CA GLY A 22 29.25 18.04 -57.04
C GLY A 22 28.54 18.47 -55.76
N ASN A 23 27.25 18.11 -55.63
CA ASN A 23 26.36 18.58 -54.55
C ASN A 23 26.92 18.27 -53.15
N ALA A 24 27.35 17.03 -52.90
CA ALA A 24 27.80 16.61 -51.57
C ALA A 24 29.02 17.40 -51.07
N ALA A 25 29.99 17.71 -51.94
CA ALA A 25 31.19 18.46 -51.58
C ALA A 25 30.88 19.94 -51.33
N VAL A 26 30.01 20.53 -52.15
CA VAL A 26 29.60 21.93 -51.97
C VAL A 26 28.70 22.10 -50.75
N ASP A 27 27.78 21.17 -50.48
CA ASP A 27 26.93 21.21 -49.29
C ASP A 27 27.75 21.04 -48.00
N ALA A 28 28.78 20.18 -47.99
CA ALA A 28 29.72 20.06 -46.86
C ALA A 28 30.54 21.33 -46.64
N ALA A 29 31.05 21.96 -47.72
CA ALA A 29 31.80 23.21 -47.62
C ALA A 29 30.90 24.39 -47.17
N LEU A 30 29.67 24.47 -47.70
CA LEU A 30 28.68 25.46 -47.31
C LEU A 30 28.21 25.27 -45.87
N MET A 31 28.16 24.04 -45.35
CA MET A 31 27.81 23.78 -43.95
C MET A 31 28.80 24.48 -43.00
N GLY A 32 30.11 24.37 -43.25
CA GLY A 32 31.14 25.05 -42.46
C GLY A 32 31.05 26.58 -42.55
N VAL A 33 30.81 27.12 -43.75
CA VAL A 33 30.66 28.57 -43.95
C VAL A 33 29.36 29.10 -43.33
N ARG A 34 28.24 28.37 -43.43
CA ARG A 34 26.95 28.71 -42.81
C ARG A 34 27.01 28.64 -41.29
N GLN A 35 27.72 27.67 -40.73
CA GLN A 35 27.95 27.57 -39.29
C GLN A 35 28.77 28.77 -38.80
N ARG A 36 29.81 29.18 -39.56
CA ARG A 36 30.59 30.39 -39.26
C ARG A 36 29.77 31.68 -39.38
N LEU A 37 28.89 31.75 -40.38
CA LEU A 37 27.96 32.87 -40.56
C LEU A 37 26.92 32.93 -39.43
N ALA A 38 26.38 31.80 -38.99
CA ALA A 38 25.45 31.69 -37.87
C ALA A 38 26.10 32.14 -36.54
N VAL A 39 27.38 31.81 -36.34
CA VAL A 39 28.18 32.31 -35.20
C VAL A 39 28.36 33.84 -35.27
N LEU A 40 28.64 34.39 -36.45
CA LEU A 40 28.70 35.84 -36.65
C LEU A 40 27.34 36.54 -36.50
N HIS A 41 26.24 35.86 -36.81
CA HIS A 41 24.86 36.34 -36.59
C HIS A 41 24.47 36.31 -35.11
N ALA A 42 24.93 35.33 -34.35
CA ALA A 42 24.76 35.28 -32.90
C ALA A 42 25.59 36.36 -32.17
N ALA A 43 26.68 36.82 -32.79
CA ALA A 43 27.63 37.82 -32.29
C ALA A 43 27.41 39.23 -32.89
N GLY A 44 26.17 39.73 -32.89
CA GLY A 44 25.85 41.13 -33.20
C GLY A 44 26.51 42.13 -32.22
N PRO A 45 26.50 43.45 -32.52
CA PRO A 45 27.33 44.47 -31.85
C PRO A 45 27.01 44.76 -30.37
N ASP A 46 26.04 44.09 -29.75
CA ASP A 46 25.74 44.21 -28.32
C ASP A 46 26.45 43.06 -27.56
N SER A 47 27.74 43.24 -27.28
CA SER A 47 28.61 42.21 -26.71
C SER A 47 28.49 42.00 -25.20
N GLU A 48 27.41 42.50 -24.58
CA GLU A 48 27.09 42.31 -23.17
C GLU A 48 25.64 41.83 -23.04
N LYS A 49 25.46 40.55 -22.69
CA LYS A 49 24.12 39.98 -22.41
C LYS A 49 23.96 39.73 -20.93
N ARG A 50 22.88 40.25 -20.34
CA ARG A 50 22.46 39.87 -18.99
C ARG A 50 21.78 38.51 -19.07
N LYS A 51 22.25 37.57 -18.26
CA LYS A 51 21.71 36.20 -18.21
C LYS A 51 21.70 35.70 -16.78
N GLN A 52 20.68 34.92 -16.42
CA GLN A 52 20.71 34.16 -15.18
C GLN A 52 21.59 32.92 -15.40
N VAL A 53 22.58 32.72 -14.51
CA VAL A 53 23.47 31.56 -14.54
C VAL A 53 23.63 31.00 -13.13
N THR A 54 24.13 29.77 -13.04
CA THR A 54 24.59 29.21 -11.76
C THR A 54 26.11 29.16 -11.74
N VAL A 55 26.71 29.81 -10.75
CA VAL A 55 28.17 29.90 -10.58
C VAL A 55 28.61 28.96 -9.47
N LEU A 56 29.62 28.14 -9.74
CA LEU A 56 30.26 27.23 -8.80
C LEU A 56 31.71 27.68 -8.57
N PHE A 57 32.08 27.82 -7.30
CA PHE A 57 33.47 27.96 -6.85
C PHE A 57 33.86 26.75 -6.03
N ALA A 58 34.97 26.12 -6.37
CA ALA A 58 35.57 25.04 -5.59
C ALA A 58 37.02 25.38 -5.27
N ASP A 59 37.46 25.14 -4.04
CA ASP A 59 38.78 25.54 -3.56
C ASP A 59 39.40 24.44 -2.70
N LEU A 60 40.72 24.26 -2.83
CA LEU A 60 41.47 23.21 -2.15
C LEU A 60 41.91 23.69 -0.76
N VAL A 61 41.48 22.98 0.28
CA VAL A 61 41.88 23.27 1.66
C VAL A 61 43.26 22.65 1.92
N SER A 62 44.13 23.41 2.60
CA SER A 62 45.50 23.03 3.00
C SER A 62 46.57 23.11 1.90
N PHE A 63 46.25 23.68 0.73
CA PHE A 63 47.20 23.94 -0.35
C PHE A 63 48.40 24.81 0.11
N THR A 64 48.13 25.91 0.82
CA THR A 64 49.16 26.88 1.26
C THR A 64 50.10 26.33 2.35
N SER A 65 49.61 25.42 3.19
CA SER A 65 50.44 24.77 4.21
C SER A 65 51.32 23.65 3.64
N MET A 66 50.89 23.04 2.52
CA MET A 66 51.66 22.02 1.83
C MET A 66 52.73 22.63 0.92
N SER A 67 52.47 23.81 0.33
CA SER A 67 53.42 24.49 -0.57
C SER A 67 54.68 24.97 0.15
N GLU A 68 54.62 25.14 1.47
CA GLU A 68 55.77 25.46 2.31
C GLU A 68 56.65 24.24 2.64
N ARG A 69 56.17 23.01 2.41
CA ARG A 69 56.83 21.77 2.86
C ARG A 69 57.18 20.79 1.74
N MET A 70 56.58 20.92 0.55
CA MET A 70 56.81 20.04 -0.60
C MET A 70 57.63 20.72 -1.69
N ASP A 71 58.29 19.91 -2.52
CA ASP A 71 58.93 20.38 -3.73
C ASP A 71 57.89 20.95 -4.73
N PRO A 72 58.16 22.10 -5.37
CA PRO A 72 57.22 22.74 -6.29
C PRO A 72 56.80 21.87 -7.49
N GLU A 73 57.67 20.99 -8.01
CA GLU A 73 57.33 20.10 -9.13
C GLU A 73 56.40 18.97 -8.68
N GLU A 74 56.64 18.39 -7.50
CA GLU A 74 55.75 17.38 -6.93
C GLU A 74 54.39 17.96 -6.59
N MET A 75 54.34 19.16 -6.02
CA MET A 75 53.09 19.88 -5.75
C MET A 75 52.30 20.11 -7.04
N ARG A 76 52.96 20.58 -8.10
CA ARG A 76 52.31 20.81 -9.40
C ARG A 76 51.68 19.54 -9.97
N ASN A 77 52.38 18.41 -9.90
CA ASN A 77 51.85 17.12 -10.36
C ASN A 77 50.60 16.67 -9.58
N ILE A 78 50.56 16.89 -8.27
CA ILE A 78 49.38 16.56 -7.45
C ILE A 78 48.20 17.45 -7.82
N VAL A 79 48.44 18.75 -8.00
CA VAL A 79 47.39 19.72 -8.39
C VAL A 79 46.86 19.43 -9.79
N ASP A 80 47.72 19.08 -10.74
CA ASP A 80 47.31 18.73 -12.11
C ASP A 80 46.44 17.46 -12.11
N ARG A 81 46.80 16.42 -11.34
CA ARG A 81 45.96 15.22 -11.14
C ARG A 81 44.63 15.57 -10.47
N TYR A 82 44.66 16.40 -9.43
CA TYR A 82 43.46 16.88 -8.75
C TYR A 82 42.49 17.54 -9.74
N PHE A 83 42.96 18.54 -10.51
CA PHE A 83 42.12 19.24 -11.48
C PHE A 83 41.54 18.31 -12.55
N GLN A 84 42.28 17.30 -13.01
CA GLN A 84 41.75 16.29 -13.94
C GLN A 84 40.55 15.53 -13.34
N HIS A 85 40.61 15.13 -12.08
CA HIS A 85 39.53 14.38 -11.43
C HIS A 85 38.31 15.24 -11.10
N VAL A 86 38.49 16.50 -10.70
CA VAL A 86 37.36 17.37 -10.30
C VAL A 86 36.77 18.19 -11.45
N THR A 87 37.43 18.27 -12.60
CA THR A 87 36.88 18.99 -13.78
C THR A 87 35.90 18.12 -14.59
N GLU A 88 36.13 16.81 -14.66
CA GLU A 88 35.27 15.88 -15.41
C GLU A 88 33.79 15.94 -14.99
N PRO A 89 33.43 15.97 -13.69
CA PRO A 89 32.03 16.07 -13.28
C PRO A 89 31.34 17.36 -13.74
N ILE A 90 32.07 18.49 -13.79
CA ILE A 90 31.55 19.79 -14.22
C ILE A 90 31.17 19.72 -15.70
N VAL A 91 32.09 19.25 -16.54
CA VAL A 91 31.89 19.18 -17.99
C VAL A 91 30.81 18.16 -18.36
N ARG A 92 30.80 16.99 -17.70
CA ARG A 92 29.79 15.93 -17.92
C ARG A 92 28.36 16.42 -17.68
N LEU A 93 28.16 17.30 -16.72
CA LEU A 93 26.85 17.88 -16.37
C LEU A 93 26.56 19.20 -17.11
N GLY A 94 27.32 19.50 -18.17
CA GLY A 94 27.09 20.68 -19.02
C GLY A 94 27.56 22.00 -18.42
N GLY A 95 28.41 21.96 -17.40
CA GLY A 95 29.07 23.13 -16.84
C GLY A 95 30.31 23.52 -17.65
N HIS A 96 30.56 24.82 -17.74
CA HIS A 96 31.74 25.39 -18.39
C HIS A 96 32.73 25.89 -17.33
N VAL A 97 33.95 25.33 -17.29
CA VAL A 97 35.03 25.87 -16.44
C VAL A 97 35.54 27.15 -17.08
N GLU A 98 35.34 28.30 -16.41
CA GLU A 98 35.75 29.61 -16.92
C GLU A 98 37.24 29.85 -16.68
N LYS A 99 37.72 29.64 -15.45
CA LYS A 99 39.15 29.73 -15.15
C LYS A 99 39.55 28.96 -13.89
N TYR A 100 40.85 28.71 -13.80
CA TYR A 100 41.54 28.29 -12.58
C TYR A 100 42.14 29.51 -11.90
N ILE A 101 41.88 29.70 -10.61
CA ILE A 101 42.37 30.82 -9.79
C ILE A 101 43.26 30.22 -8.70
N GLY A 102 44.54 29.98 -9.03
CA GLY A 102 45.44 29.26 -8.14
C GLY A 102 44.98 27.81 -7.96
N ASP A 103 44.59 27.45 -6.75
CA ASP A 103 44.01 26.17 -6.32
C ASP A 103 42.48 26.11 -6.41
N ALA A 104 41.83 27.21 -6.78
CA ALA A 104 40.38 27.29 -6.94
C ALA A 104 39.91 27.13 -8.40
N ILE A 105 38.71 26.59 -8.59
CA ILE A 105 38.01 26.43 -9.86
C ILE A 105 36.79 27.35 -9.85
N MET A 106 36.63 28.13 -10.92
CA MET A 106 35.38 28.84 -11.21
C MET A 106 34.71 28.18 -12.42
N ALA A 107 33.49 27.68 -12.22
CA ALA A 107 32.66 27.11 -13.27
C ALA A 107 31.28 27.78 -13.33
N VAL A 108 30.70 27.79 -14.52
CA VAL A 108 29.43 28.44 -14.81
C VAL A 108 28.53 27.49 -15.60
N PHE A 109 27.28 27.37 -15.16
CA PHE A 109 26.24 26.58 -15.80
C PHE A 109 25.21 27.52 -16.45
N GLY A 110 24.74 27.18 -17.64
CA GLY A 110 23.78 27.98 -18.42
C GLY A 110 24.40 28.83 -19.52
N VAL A 111 25.62 28.50 -19.95
CA VAL A 111 26.37 29.17 -21.02
C VAL A 111 26.88 28.10 -22.00
N PRO A 112 26.68 28.24 -23.33
CA PRO A 112 26.05 29.37 -24.04
C PRO A 112 24.51 29.34 -23.99
N THR A 113 23.89 28.16 -23.88
CA THR A 113 22.44 27.96 -23.74
C THR A 113 22.08 27.73 -22.28
N ALA A 114 20.99 28.35 -21.83
CA ALA A 114 20.43 28.11 -20.50
C ALA A 114 19.20 27.22 -20.66
N THR A 115 19.13 26.22 -19.81
CA THR A 115 18.00 25.34 -19.54
C THR A 115 17.40 25.75 -18.19
N GLU A 116 16.59 24.89 -17.57
CA GLU A 116 16.07 25.13 -16.21
C GLU A 116 16.84 24.33 -15.14
N ASN A 117 17.74 23.43 -15.56
CA ASN A 117 18.37 22.43 -14.69
C ASN A 117 19.77 22.84 -14.20
N GLU A 118 20.27 24.03 -14.52
CA GLU A 118 21.61 24.50 -14.16
C GLU A 118 21.89 24.43 -12.66
N PRO A 119 20.96 24.85 -11.77
CA PRO A 119 21.19 24.75 -10.33
C PRO A 119 21.34 23.30 -9.87
N GLU A 120 20.55 22.38 -10.43
CA GLU A 120 20.63 20.95 -10.12
C GLU A 120 21.94 20.34 -10.63
N HIS A 121 22.33 20.67 -11.86
CA HIS A 121 23.57 20.18 -12.47
C HIS A 121 24.80 20.71 -11.71
N ALA A 122 24.81 21.98 -11.30
CA ALA A 122 25.92 22.56 -10.55
C ALA A 122 26.12 21.87 -9.18
N ILE A 123 25.03 21.62 -8.45
CA ILE A 123 25.10 20.93 -7.15
C ILE A 123 25.50 19.46 -7.34
N SER A 124 24.95 18.80 -8.35
CA SER A 124 25.32 17.41 -8.68
C SER A 124 26.79 17.29 -9.07
N ALA A 125 27.31 18.26 -9.82
CA ALA A 125 28.73 18.34 -10.15
C ALA A 125 29.56 18.51 -8.88
N ALA A 126 29.19 19.44 -7.98
CA ALA A 126 29.89 19.64 -6.71
C ALA A 126 29.95 18.38 -5.83
N LEU A 127 28.84 17.65 -5.71
CA LEU A 127 28.81 16.39 -4.96
C LEU A 127 29.68 15.31 -5.62
N ALA A 128 29.63 15.20 -6.95
CA ALA A 128 30.48 14.29 -7.71
C ALA A 128 31.97 14.67 -7.62
N MET A 129 32.30 15.97 -7.56
CA MET A 129 33.67 16.45 -7.32
C MET A 129 34.16 16.02 -5.93
N GLN A 130 33.32 16.12 -4.89
CA GLN A 130 33.67 15.65 -3.55
C GLN A 130 33.90 14.13 -3.53
N GLN A 131 33.09 13.36 -4.24
CA GLN A 131 33.28 11.91 -4.39
C GLN A 131 34.56 11.56 -5.14
N ALA A 132 34.83 12.23 -6.26
CA ALA A 132 36.06 12.04 -7.04
C ALA A 132 37.31 12.39 -6.22
N LEU A 133 37.26 13.46 -5.42
CA LEU A 133 38.34 13.82 -4.50
C LEU A 133 38.55 12.77 -3.41
N ASN A 134 37.47 12.18 -2.86
CA ASN A 134 37.60 11.11 -1.87
C ASN A 134 38.25 9.86 -2.46
N ALA A 135 37.87 9.45 -3.67
CA ALA A 135 38.52 8.33 -4.36
C ALA A 135 40.01 8.63 -4.64
N PHE A 136 40.33 9.84 -5.09
CA PHE A 136 41.71 10.27 -5.30
C PHE A 136 42.52 10.34 -3.99
N ASN A 137 41.89 10.76 -2.90
CA ASN A 137 42.50 10.79 -1.57
C ASN A 137 42.87 9.39 -1.08
N ASP A 138 42.05 8.38 -1.36
CA ASP A 138 42.36 7.01 -0.94
C ASP A 138 43.61 6.47 -1.67
N GLU A 139 43.85 6.88 -2.91
CA GLU A 139 45.11 6.62 -3.64
C GLU A 139 46.29 7.44 -3.06
N LEU A 140 46.09 8.74 -2.87
CA LEU A 140 47.14 9.67 -2.42
C LEU A 140 47.60 9.39 -0.98
N GLU A 141 46.68 8.94 -0.12
CA GLU A 141 46.97 8.54 1.25
C GLU A 141 47.81 7.26 1.30
N GLN A 142 47.56 6.31 0.39
CA GLN A 142 48.40 5.10 0.26
C GLN A 142 49.79 5.41 -0.30
N GLU A 143 49.90 6.29 -1.30
CA GLU A 143 51.17 6.63 -1.93
C GLU A 143 52.04 7.54 -1.04
N ARG A 144 51.43 8.49 -0.34
CA ARG A 144 52.13 9.66 0.24
C ARG A 144 51.64 10.06 1.64
N GLY A 145 50.58 9.44 2.18
CA GLY A 145 50.02 9.79 3.50
C GLY A 145 49.35 11.17 3.57
N ILE A 146 48.90 11.69 2.43
CA ILE A 146 48.33 13.05 2.31
C ILE A 146 46.84 12.92 1.99
N ARG A 147 46.00 13.72 2.65
CA ARG A 147 44.57 13.84 2.37
C ARG A 147 44.18 15.30 2.12
N LEU A 148 43.62 15.56 0.95
CA LEU A 148 43.21 16.89 0.50
C LEU A 148 41.74 17.15 0.89
N GLY A 149 41.42 18.40 1.22
CA GLY A 149 40.05 18.83 1.45
C GLY A 149 39.58 19.79 0.36
N MET A 150 38.27 19.90 0.14
CA MET A 150 37.71 20.87 -0.79
C MET A 150 36.48 21.57 -0.20
N ARG A 151 36.37 22.87 -0.44
CA ARG A 151 35.18 23.68 -0.12
C ARG A 151 34.51 24.08 -1.41
N VAL A 152 33.18 23.97 -1.47
CA VAL A 152 32.41 24.36 -2.65
C VAL A 152 31.32 25.36 -2.26
N GLY A 153 31.20 26.44 -3.02
CA GLY A 153 30.18 27.47 -2.91
C GLY A 153 29.44 27.66 -4.22
N ILE A 154 28.10 27.69 -4.19
CA ILE A 154 27.27 27.81 -5.39
C ILE A 154 26.22 28.90 -5.22
N ASN A 155 26.09 29.76 -6.23
CA ASN A 155 25.04 30.77 -6.28
C ASN A 155 24.42 30.89 -7.68
N THR A 156 23.09 30.90 -7.75
CA THR A 156 22.32 31.27 -8.94
C THR A 156 22.01 32.77 -8.91
N GLY A 157 22.19 33.46 -10.04
CA GLY A 157 21.84 34.88 -10.14
C GLY A 157 22.16 35.49 -11.51
N LEU A 158 21.77 36.76 -11.68
CA LEU A 158 22.03 37.52 -12.91
C LEU A 158 23.50 37.92 -13.02
N VAL A 159 24.07 37.69 -14.20
CA VAL A 159 25.43 38.07 -14.58
C VAL A 159 25.42 38.75 -15.94
N VAL A 160 26.46 39.54 -16.23
CA VAL A 160 26.75 40.05 -17.57
C VAL A 160 27.80 39.14 -18.20
N LEU A 161 27.49 38.60 -19.37
CA LEU A 161 28.42 37.85 -20.21
C LEU A 161 29.13 38.83 -21.15
N GLY A 162 30.46 38.88 -21.08
CA GLY A 162 31.30 39.69 -21.98
C GLY A 162 32.36 38.83 -22.67
N TYR A 163 32.74 39.21 -23.88
CA TYR A 163 33.85 38.59 -24.62
C TYR A 163 35.08 39.49 -24.50
N LEU A 164 36.03 39.14 -23.64
CA LEU A 164 37.28 39.86 -23.50
C LEU A 164 38.36 39.18 -24.35
N GLY A 165 38.69 39.77 -25.50
CA GLY A 165 39.92 39.46 -26.25
C GLY A 165 39.86 38.43 -27.38
N GLY A 166 38.71 37.81 -27.67
CA GLY A 166 38.58 36.84 -28.77
C GLY A 166 37.13 36.45 -29.09
N ARG A 167 36.83 36.20 -30.38
CA ARG A 167 35.49 35.79 -30.88
C ARG A 167 35.36 34.26 -30.97
N THR A 168 35.60 33.58 -29.86
CA THR A 168 35.46 32.12 -29.73
C THR A 168 34.68 31.78 -28.45
N GLU A 169 33.97 30.63 -28.43
CA GLU A 169 33.21 30.16 -27.24
C GLU A 169 34.07 30.01 -25.98
N ARG A 170 35.41 29.93 -26.12
CA ARG A 170 36.38 29.80 -25.02
C ARG A 170 36.67 31.10 -24.26
N ASP A 171 36.19 32.25 -24.73
CA ASP A 171 36.53 33.58 -24.17
C ASP A 171 35.33 34.26 -23.50
N ILE A 172 34.39 33.48 -22.95
CA ILE A 172 33.22 34.02 -22.24
C ILE A 172 33.62 34.37 -20.80
N THR A 173 33.75 35.66 -20.53
CA THR A 173 33.95 36.18 -19.18
C THR A 173 32.61 36.50 -18.52
N VAL A 174 32.48 36.10 -17.26
CA VAL A 174 31.25 36.28 -16.48
C VAL A 174 31.51 37.28 -15.35
N VAL A 175 30.80 38.40 -15.36
CA VAL A 175 30.95 39.47 -14.36
C VAL A 175 29.59 39.76 -13.72
N GLY A 176 29.54 39.77 -12.40
CA GLY A 176 28.32 40.11 -11.67
C GLY A 176 28.40 39.81 -10.19
N ASP A 177 27.47 40.38 -9.43
CA ASP A 177 27.32 40.16 -8.00
C ASP A 177 27.14 38.68 -7.64
N ALA A 178 26.49 37.91 -8.52
CA ALA A 178 26.30 36.47 -8.33
C ALA A 178 27.61 35.68 -8.23
N VAL A 179 28.67 36.11 -8.94
CA VAL A 179 30.01 35.50 -8.88
C VAL A 179 30.66 35.76 -7.53
N ASN A 180 30.56 36.99 -7.03
CA ASN A 180 31.10 37.38 -5.74
C ASN A 180 30.42 36.63 -4.59
N VAL A 181 29.10 36.45 -4.66
CA VAL A 181 28.36 35.67 -3.66
C VAL A 181 28.82 34.21 -3.67
N ALA A 182 28.95 33.58 -4.84
CA ALA A 182 29.41 32.17 -4.94
C ALA A 182 30.81 31.97 -4.31
N SER A 183 31.75 32.86 -4.61
CA SER A 183 33.09 32.82 -4.01
C SER A 183 33.06 32.96 -2.48
N ARG A 184 32.23 33.86 -1.93
CA ARG A 184 32.08 34.02 -0.48
C ARG A 184 31.42 32.84 0.20
N LEU A 185 30.48 32.17 -0.49
CA LEU A 185 29.89 30.93 0.01
C LEU A 185 30.93 29.81 0.08
N GLN A 186 31.85 29.73 -0.88
CA GLN A 186 32.94 28.77 -0.85
C GLN A 186 33.88 29.02 0.34
N GLU A 187 34.29 30.28 0.57
CA GLU A 187 35.12 30.64 1.72
C GLU A 187 34.48 30.20 3.05
N ALA A 188 33.17 30.39 3.17
CA ALA A 188 32.39 30.05 4.35
C ALA A 188 32.02 28.57 4.46
N ALA A 189 32.12 27.77 3.39
CA ALA A 189 31.70 26.37 3.38
C ALA A 189 32.56 25.51 4.33
N PRO A 190 31.98 24.49 5.00
CA PRO A 190 32.77 23.53 5.76
C PRO A 190 33.68 22.71 4.83
N VAL A 191 34.82 22.23 5.34
CA VAL A 191 35.71 21.35 4.57
C VAL A 191 34.96 20.07 4.19
N GLY A 192 34.99 19.70 2.91
CA GLY A 192 34.21 18.59 2.37
C GLY A 192 32.73 18.92 2.11
N GLY A 193 32.30 20.16 2.33
CA GLY A 193 30.91 20.59 2.19
C GLY A 193 30.64 21.43 0.95
N VAL A 194 29.37 21.40 0.52
CA VAL A 194 28.83 22.24 -0.55
C VAL A 194 27.85 23.24 0.07
N LEU A 195 28.13 24.54 -0.03
CA LEU A 195 27.29 25.61 0.50
C LEU A 195 26.56 26.34 -0.63
N ILE A 196 25.25 26.48 -0.51
CA ILE A 196 24.39 27.13 -1.51
C ILE A 196 23.67 28.35 -0.92
N SER A 197 23.39 29.34 -1.76
CA SER A 197 22.54 30.48 -1.40
C SER A 197 21.07 30.09 -1.34
N HIS A 198 20.25 30.95 -0.71
CA HIS A 198 18.79 30.82 -0.76
C HIS A 198 18.23 30.87 -2.18
N GLU A 199 18.81 31.69 -3.07
CA GLU A 199 18.36 31.77 -4.47
C GLU A 199 18.56 30.42 -5.16
N THR A 200 19.73 29.81 -5.03
CA THR A 200 20.02 28.47 -5.56
C THR A 200 19.09 27.43 -4.95
N TYR A 201 18.88 27.48 -3.62
CA TYR A 201 18.01 26.55 -2.91
C TYR A 201 16.58 26.58 -3.45
N ARG A 202 16.03 27.74 -3.81
CA ARG A 202 14.67 27.84 -4.37
C ARG A 202 14.51 27.04 -5.66
N HIS A 203 15.53 27.03 -6.52
CA HIS A 203 15.50 26.29 -7.77
C HIS A 203 15.63 24.77 -7.58
N VAL A 204 16.27 24.31 -6.50
CA VAL A 204 16.55 22.88 -6.26
C VAL A 204 15.83 22.30 -5.06
N ARG A 205 14.91 23.05 -4.46
CA ARG A 205 14.18 22.63 -3.26
C ARG A 205 13.45 21.33 -3.56
N GLY A 206 13.54 20.37 -2.64
CA GLY A 206 12.96 19.05 -2.86
C GLY A 206 13.86 18.07 -3.64
N ILE A 207 15.00 18.47 -4.21
CA ILE A 207 15.89 17.59 -5.01
C ILE A 207 17.11 17.11 -4.20
N PHE A 208 17.65 17.93 -3.30
CA PHE A 208 18.82 17.61 -2.48
C PHE A 208 18.50 17.65 -0.99
N THR A 209 19.21 16.84 -0.21
CA THR A 209 19.19 16.90 1.26
C THR A 209 20.02 18.10 1.70
N VAL A 210 19.37 19.03 2.39
CA VAL A 210 20.01 20.29 2.82
C VAL A 210 19.80 20.54 4.31
N HIS A 211 20.76 21.25 4.91
CA HIS A 211 20.64 21.77 6.27
C HIS A 211 20.78 23.29 6.27
N SER A 212 19.86 23.98 6.92
CA SER A 212 19.92 25.43 7.11
C SER A 212 21.08 25.79 8.04
N ARG A 213 21.94 26.73 7.64
CA ARG A 213 23.09 27.17 8.46
C ARG A 213 22.95 28.62 8.95
N GLY A 214 21.71 29.11 9.08
CA GLY A 214 21.42 30.49 9.48
C GLY A 214 21.81 31.52 8.41
N ALA A 215 21.57 32.80 8.71
CA ALA A 215 21.88 33.88 7.78
C ALA A 215 23.36 34.31 7.91
N LEU A 216 24.09 34.32 6.80
CA LEU A 216 25.51 34.65 6.71
C LEU A 216 25.66 36.12 6.27
N GLN A 217 26.36 36.94 7.07
CA GLN A 217 26.70 38.29 6.66
C GLN A 217 27.83 38.24 5.61
N VAL A 218 27.49 38.56 4.36
CA VAL A 218 28.47 38.62 3.27
C VAL A 218 28.98 40.05 3.12
N LYS A 219 30.31 40.22 3.11
CA LYS A 219 30.95 41.53 2.95
C LYS A 219 30.51 42.18 1.62
N GLY A 220 29.90 43.36 1.69
CA GLY A 220 29.37 44.09 0.53
C GLY A 220 27.86 43.94 0.31
N LYS A 221 27.16 43.12 1.11
CA LYS A 221 25.69 43.04 1.14
C LYS A 221 25.15 43.74 2.39
N ALA A 222 24.06 44.50 2.21
CA ALA A 222 23.37 45.19 3.30
C ALA A 222 22.69 44.17 4.22
N ASP A 223 22.00 43.18 3.64
CA ASP A 223 21.28 42.15 4.38
C ASP A 223 22.06 40.82 4.42
N PRO A 224 22.03 40.11 5.56
CA PRO A 224 22.59 38.76 5.65
C PRO A 224 21.86 37.78 4.73
N ILE A 225 22.60 36.89 4.06
CA ILE A 225 22.06 35.93 3.10
C ILE A 225 21.81 34.59 3.79
N GLN A 226 20.61 34.04 3.68
CA GLN A 226 20.31 32.69 4.17
C GLN A 226 21.06 31.64 3.33
N VAL A 227 21.75 30.71 4.00
CA VAL A 227 22.58 29.69 3.34
C VAL A 227 22.26 28.27 3.80
N TYR A 228 22.55 27.31 2.93
CA TYR A 228 22.25 25.89 3.14
C TYR A 228 23.46 25.03 2.80
N VAL A 229 23.71 24.01 3.62
CA VAL A 229 24.72 22.97 3.33
C VAL A 229 24.03 21.81 2.63
N VAL A 230 24.51 21.43 1.46
CA VAL A 230 24.04 20.26 0.72
C VAL A 230 24.85 19.04 1.13
N THR A 231 24.19 17.95 1.49
CA THR A 231 24.85 16.71 1.96
C THR A 231 24.78 15.57 0.95
N ALA A 232 23.66 15.43 0.25
CA ALA A 232 23.46 14.38 -0.74
C ALA A 232 22.35 14.73 -1.71
N THR A 233 22.37 14.12 -2.90
CA THR A 233 21.20 14.06 -3.78
C THR A 233 20.13 13.20 -3.13
N LYS A 234 18.87 13.65 -3.15
CA LYS A 234 17.80 12.82 -2.62
C LYS A 234 17.60 11.60 -3.49
N PRO A 235 17.25 10.46 -2.86
CA PRO A 235 16.77 9.33 -3.61
C PRO A 235 15.52 9.70 -4.40
N ARG A 236 15.36 9.07 -5.57
CA ARG A 236 14.43 9.52 -6.61
C ARG A 236 12.98 9.64 -6.11
N ALA A 237 12.56 8.71 -5.24
CA ALA A 237 11.24 8.72 -4.63
C ALA A 237 10.93 10.04 -3.89
N PHE A 238 11.94 10.67 -3.29
CA PHE A 238 11.79 11.87 -2.47
C PHE A 238 12.01 13.17 -3.23
N ARG A 239 12.32 13.10 -4.53
CA ARG A 239 12.46 14.29 -5.38
C ARG A 239 11.07 14.85 -5.68
N LEU A 240 10.83 16.09 -5.28
CA LEU A 240 9.61 16.81 -5.63
C LEU A 240 9.96 17.76 -6.79
N PRO A 241 9.35 17.63 -7.98
CA PRO A 241 9.56 18.61 -9.04
C PRO A 241 9.04 19.97 -8.59
N THR A 242 9.79 21.02 -8.91
CA THR A 242 9.40 22.42 -8.69
C THR A 242 8.05 22.67 -9.35
N ARG A 243 7.05 23.05 -8.55
CA ARG A 243 5.69 23.32 -9.04
C ARG A 243 5.54 24.80 -9.43
N GLY A 244 5.01 25.02 -10.63
CA GLY A 244 4.82 26.34 -11.21
C GLY A 244 3.99 26.29 -12.49
N VAL A 245 3.71 27.47 -13.05
CA VAL A 245 3.11 27.62 -14.39
C VAL A 245 4.19 28.16 -15.31
N GLU A 246 4.60 27.39 -16.33
CA GLU A 246 5.55 27.86 -17.37
C GLU A 246 6.87 28.40 -16.78
N GLY A 247 7.48 27.65 -15.86
CA GLY A 247 8.75 28.03 -15.20
C GLY A 247 8.61 29.06 -14.07
N ILE A 248 7.39 29.51 -13.75
CA ILE A 248 7.11 30.44 -12.65
C ILE A 248 6.80 29.67 -11.37
N GLU A 249 7.71 29.73 -10.40
CA GLU A 249 7.48 29.19 -9.06
C GLU A 249 6.49 30.05 -8.26
N THR A 250 5.38 29.45 -7.85
CA THR A 250 4.33 30.13 -7.07
C THR A 250 4.48 29.88 -5.58
N ARG A 251 4.10 30.85 -4.74
CA ARG A 251 3.94 30.64 -3.28
C ARG A 251 2.63 29.89 -2.98
N MET A 252 2.57 29.24 -1.82
CA MET A 252 1.31 28.69 -1.33
C MET A 252 0.41 29.87 -0.91
N VAL A 253 -0.86 29.84 -1.34
CA VAL A 253 -1.84 30.89 -1.04
C VAL A 253 -3.06 30.26 -0.39
N GLY A 254 -3.45 30.79 0.78
CA GLY A 254 -4.72 30.49 1.42
C GLY A 254 -4.79 29.12 2.13
N ARG A 255 -3.62 28.59 2.52
CA ARG A 255 -3.48 27.31 3.25
C ARG A 255 -2.57 27.41 4.47
N GLU A 256 -2.30 28.63 4.91
CA GLU A 256 -1.37 28.91 6.00
C GLU A 256 -1.90 28.38 7.33
N VAL A 257 -3.22 28.45 7.56
CA VAL A 257 -3.87 27.95 8.78
C VAL A 257 -3.77 26.42 8.85
N GLU A 258 -4.10 25.73 7.77
CA GLU A 258 -4.04 24.27 7.72
C GLU A 258 -2.60 23.75 7.80
N LEU A 259 -1.63 24.48 7.23
CA LEU A 259 -0.20 24.16 7.39
C LEU A 259 0.24 24.32 8.84
N GLN A 260 -0.12 25.42 9.50
CA GLN A 260 0.16 25.63 10.93
C GLN A 260 -0.47 24.54 11.80
N GLN A 261 -1.68 24.09 11.46
CA GLN A 261 -2.35 23.02 12.19
C GLN A 261 -1.59 21.68 12.06
N LEU A 262 -1.12 21.31 10.85
CA LEU A 262 -0.27 20.13 10.64
C LEU A 262 1.03 20.21 11.45
N GLN A 263 1.68 21.38 11.45
CA GLN A 263 2.90 21.63 12.22
C GLN A 263 2.65 21.45 13.72
N GLN A 264 1.56 22.02 14.24
CA GLN A 264 1.20 21.91 15.65
C GLN A 264 0.86 20.48 16.06
N THR A 265 0.16 19.72 15.21
CA THR A 265 -0.13 18.30 15.48
C THR A 265 1.15 17.49 15.55
N LEU A 266 2.13 17.73 14.66
CA LEU A 266 3.42 17.06 14.74
C LEU A 266 4.17 17.40 16.03
N HIS A 267 4.26 18.68 16.39
CA HIS A 267 4.90 19.10 17.64
C HIS A 267 4.26 18.40 18.86
N THR A 268 2.93 18.34 18.90
CA THR A 268 2.18 17.64 19.96
C THR A 268 2.47 16.13 19.97
N ALA A 269 2.58 15.49 18.80
CA ALA A 269 2.94 14.08 18.70
C ALA A 269 4.37 13.80 19.19
N ILE A 270 5.31 14.72 18.92
CA ILE A 270 6.70 14.62 19.37
C ILE A 270 6.79 14.80 20.90
N GLU A 271 6.20 15.87 21.43
CA GLU A 271 6.26 16.22 22.85
C GLU A 271 5.51 15.21 23.71
N GLY A 272 4.29 14.83 23.29
CA GLY A 272 3.46 13.87 24.00
C GLY A 272 3.83 12.42 23.75
N ARG A 273 4.74 12.12 22.82
CA ARG A 273 5.09 10.77 22.35
C ARG A 273 3.86 9.90 22.07
N THR A 274 2.88 10.46 21.37
CA THR A 274 1.60 9.79 21.08
C THR A 274 1.36 9.72 19.59
N ALA A 275 0.54 8.77 19.15
CA ALA A 275 0.12 8.69 17.76
C ALA A 275 -1.03 9.66 17.44
N HIS A 276 -0.93 10.33 16.30
CA HIS A 276 -1.94 11.26 15.81
C HIS A 276 -2.33 10.91 14.38
N LEU A 277 -3.63 11.00 14.09
CA LEU A 277 -4.20 10.90 12.75
C LEU A 277 -4.70 12.27 12.31
N VAL A 278 -4.18 12.77 11.20
CA VAL A 278 -4.74 13.93 10.49
C VAL A 278 -5.37 13.46 9.19
N THR A 279 -6.66 13.74 9.01
CA THR A 279 -7.35 13.51 7.74
C THR A 279 -7.70 14.84 7.09
N VAL A 280 -7.04 15.14 5.97
CA VAL A 280 -7.28 16.33 5.14
C VAL A 280 -8.28 15.97 4.03
N ILE A 281 -9.43 16.63 4.05
CA ILE A 281 -10.57 16.37 3.17
C ILE A 281 -10.70 17.53 2.20
N GLY A 282 -10.83 17.25 0.91
CA GLY A 282 -11.16 18.30 -0.05
C GLY A 282 -11.31 17.76 -1.47
N GLU A 283 -11.96 18.52 -2.33
CA GLU A 283 -12.20 18.13 -3.73
C GLU A 283 -10.93 18.20 -4.60
N ALA A 284 -11.03 17.70 -5.83
CA ALA A 284 -9.94 17.76 -6.78
C ALA A 284 -9.54 19.22 -7.06
N GLY A 285 -8.22 19.49 -7.05
CA GLY A 285 -7.68 20.81 -7.36
C GLY A 285 -7.63 21.83 -6.22
N VAL A 286 -8.27 21.56 -5.07
CA VAL A 286 -8.38 22.52 -3.93
C VAL A 286 -7.06 22.86 -3.23
N GLY A 287 -5.95 22.17 -3.54
CA GLY A 287 -4.63 22.43 -2.97
C GLY A 287 -4.10 21.40 -1.96
N LYS A 288 -4.74 20.24 -1.80
CA LYS A 288 -4.27 19.15 -0.89
C LYS A 288 -2.79 18.79 -1.11
N SER A 289 -2.40 18.52 -2.35
CA SER A 289 -1.00 18.18 -2.68
C SER A 289 -0.06 19.37 -2.56
N ARG A 290 -0.54 20.63 -2.54
CA ARG A 290 0.28 21.81 -2.28
C ARG A 290 0.56 21.96 -0.79
N LEU A 291 -0.46 21.76 0.04
CA LEU A 291 -0.33 21.73 1.50
C LEU A 291 0.68 20.66 1.94
N LEU A 292 0.56 19.43 1.40
CA LEU A 292 1.48 18.34 1.72
C LEU A 292 2.92 18.63 1.27
N TYR A 293 3.09 19.30 0.12
CA TYR A 293 4.39 19.73 -0.39
C TYR A 293 5.06 20.72 0.56
N GLU A 294 4.36 21.77 0.98
CA GLU A 294 4.92 22.74 1.94
C GLU A 294 5.21 22.11 3.31
N PHE A 295 4.35 21.22 3.79
CA PHE A 295 4.58 20.50 5.03
C PHE A 295 5.83 19.61 4.95
N THR A 296 6.02 18.88 3.85
CA THR A 296 7.21 18.04 3.64
C THR A 296 8.48 18.89 3.58
N ASN A 297 8.45 20.02 2.88
CA ASN A 297 9.58 20.95 2.84
C ASN A 297 9.92 21.49 4.24
N TRP A 298 8.90 21.80 5.04
CA TRP A 298 9.10 22.25 6.42
C TRP A 298 9.72 21.16 7.30
N LEU A 299 9.28 19.90 7.16
CA LEU A 299 9.85 18.75 7.89
C LEU A 299 11.36 18.62 7.68
N GLU A 300 11.85 18.91 6.48
CA GLU A 300 13.27 18.80 6.13
C GLU A 300 14.13 19.87 6.80
N LEU A 301 13.53 21.01 7.12
CA LEU A 301 14.19 22.12 7.79
C LEU A 301 14.17 21.99 9.32
N LEU A 302 13.49 20.97 9.85
CA LEU A 302 13.44 20.73 11.28
C LEU A 302 14.81 20.27 11.81
N PRO A 303 15.19 20.71 13.03
CA PRO A 303 16.39 20.21 13.68
C PRO A 303 16.27 18.74 14.14
N VAL A 304 15.05 18.22 14.25
CA VAL A 304 14.77 16.83 14.64
C VAL A 304 14.71 15.95 13.40
N GLN A 305 15.41 14.81 13.41
CA GLN A 305 15.39 13.86 12.29
C GLN A 305 14.07 13.08 12.26
N VAL A 306 13.18 13.46 11.33
CA VAL A 306 11.91 12.76 11.06
C VAL A 306 12.13 11.66 10.01
N ARG A 307 11.56 10.48 10.24
CA ARG A 307 11.50 9.39 9.25
C ARG A 307 10.12 9.37 8.63
N PHE A 308 10.01 9.63 7.33
CA PHE A 308 8.71 9.61 6.67
C PHE A 308 8.57 8.54 5.58
N PHE A 309 7.33 8.09 5.41
CA PHE A 309 6.87 7.14 4.42
C PHE A 309 5.76 7.78 3.61
N LYS A 310 5.60 7.39 2.35
CA LYS A 310 4.59 7.95 1.48
C LYS A 310 3.98 6.85 0.62
N GLY A 311 2.67 6.71 0.69
CA GLY A 311 1.87 5.87 -0.21
C GLY A 311 0.84 6.73 -0.93
N ARG A 312 0.57 6.43 -2.20
CA ARG A 312 -0.48 7.06 -2.98
C ARG A 312 -1.40 6.00 -3.57
N ALA A 313 -2.68 6.09 -3.26
CA ALA A 313 -3.68 5.24 -3.87
C ALA A 313 -4.05 5.73 -5.27
N SER A 314 -4.35 4.79 -6.16
CA SER A 314 -4.96 5.06 -7.46
C SER A 314 -6.24 4.23 -7.61
N GLN A 315 -7.08 4.59 -8.58
CA GLN A 315 -8.36 3.92 -8.78
C GLN A 315 -8.20 2.42 -9.02
N GLU A 316 -7.14 2.01 -9.71
CA GLU A 316 -6.81 0.62 -9.98
C GLU A 316 -6.45 -0.17 -8.72
N MET A 317 -5.95 0.51 -7.68
CA MET A 317 -5.54 -0.12 -6.41
C MET A 317 -6.72 -0.49 -5.52
N MET A 318 -7.90 0.11 -5.71
CA MET A 318 -9.03 -0.04 -4.78
C MET A 318 -9.44 -1.51 -4.55
N GLN A 319 -9.20 -2.38 -5.54
CA GLN A 319 -9.55 -3.80 -5.49
C GLN A 319 -8.33 -4.71 -5.31
N LEU A 320 -7.11 -4.15 -5.26
CA LEU A 320 -5.88 -4.91 -5.12
C LEU A 320 -5.49 -4.96 -3.64
N PRO A 321 -5.53 -6.13 -2.98
CA PRO A 321 -5.20 -6.22 -1.56
C PRO A 321 -3.81 -5.66 -1.26
N TYR A 322 -3.73 -4.87 -0.18
CA TYR A 322 -2.48 -4.25 0.30
C TYR A 322 -1.76 -3.36 -0.72
N ALA A 323 -2.43 -2.90 -1.78
CA ALA A 323 -1.78 -2.13 -2.84
C ALA A 323 -1.26 -0.76 -2.36
N LEU A 324 -1.98 -0.06 -1.49
CA LEU A 324 -1.48 1.18 -0.90
C LEU A 324 -0.24 0.93 -0.01
N LEU A 325 -0.23 -0.15 0.76
CA LEU A 325 0.92 -0.54 1.57
C LEU A 325 2.12 -0.95 0.67
N ARG A 326 1.88 -1.72 -0.38
CA ARG A 326 2.87 -2.07 -1.39
C ARG A 326 3.49 -0.80 -1.98
N ASN A 327 2.65 0.17 -2.36
CA ASN A 327 3.09 1.44 -2.91
C ASN A 327 3.95 2.22 -1.90
N LEU A 328 3.59 2.19 -0.62
CA LEU A 328 4.35 2.82 0.45
C LEU A 328 5.77 2.24 0.58
N PHE A 329 5.92 0.91 0.59
CA PHE A 329 7.24 0.27 0.66
C PHE A 329 8.03 0.42 -0.63
N ALA A 330 7.37 0.27 -1.79
CA ALA A 330 8.00 0.47 -3.08
C ALA A 330 8.56 1.89 -3.23
N PHE A 331 7.79 2.89 -2.78
CA PHE A 331 8.26 4.27 -2.68
C PHE A 331 9.46 4.39 -1.76
N ARG A 332 9.40 3.82 -0.55
CA ARG A 332 10.46 4.01 0.46
C ARG A 332 11.78 3.31 0.10
N PHE A 333 11.71 2.16 -0.55
CA PHE A 333 12.86 1.31 -0.87
C PHE A 333 13.28 1.39 -2.34
N GLU A 334 12.72 2.34 -3.09
CA GLU A 334 13.03 2.58 -4.50
C GLU A 334 12.90 1.31 -5.35
N ILE A 335 11.86 0.53 -5.03
CA ILE A 335 11.45 -0.61 -5.85
C ILE A 335 10.70 -0.02 -7.03
N GLN A 336 11.29 -0.21 -8.20
CA GLN A 336 10.76 0.30 -9.45
C GLN A 336 9.95 -0.81 -10.09
N ASP A 337 8.90 -0.43 -10.82
CA ASP A 337 8.13 -1.41 -11.58
C ASP A 337 9.03 -2.13 -12.60
N SER A 338 10.14 -1.52 -13.03
CA SER A 338 11.15 -2.06 -13.96
C SER A 338 12.03 -3.15 -13.37
N ASP A 339 12.09 -3.25 -12.03
CA ASP A 339 12.97 -4.19 -11.37
C ASP A 339 12.53 -5.63 -11.69
N SER A 340 13.49 -6.53 -11.90
CA SER A 340 13.16 -7.96 -11.96
C SER A 340 12.57 -8.40 -10.62
N GLY A 341 11.78 -9.47 -10.61
CA GLY A 341 11.21 -10.00 -9.35
C GLY A 341 12.29 -10.26 -8.30
N ALA A 342 13.47 -10.73 -8.70
CA ALA A 342 14.61 -10.92 -7.80
C ALA A 342 15.14 -9.61 -7.21
N VAL A 343 15.33 -8.57 -8.04
CA VAL A 343 15.83 -7.26 -7.59
C VAL A 343 14.81 -6.56 -6.69
N ALA A 344 13.52 -6.66 -7.02
CA ALA A 344 12.45 -6.09 -6.19
C ALA A 344 12.41 -6.73 -4.80
N ARG A 345 12.54 -8.06 -4.73
CA ARG A 345 12.64 -8.80 -3.46
C ARG A 345 13.88 -8.41 -2.66
N GLU A 346 15.04 -8.32 -3.31
CA GLU A 346 16.30 -7.92 -2.66
C GLU A 346 16.21 -6.52 -2.07
N LYS A 347 15.71 -5.54 -2.84
CA LYS A 347 15.50 -4.16 -2.36
C LYS A 347 14.52 -4.10 -1.19
N LEU A 348 13.45 -4.90 -1.22
CA LEU A 348 12.51 -4.99 -0.11
C LEU A 348 13.19 -5.52 1.16
N VAL A 349 13.96 -6.60 1.05
CA VAL A 349 14.72 -7.20 2.16
C VAL A 349 15.71 -6.20 2.74
N GLN A 350 16.57 -5.61 1.90
CA GLN A 350 17.54 -4.60 2.33
C GLN A 350 16.85 -3.39 2.97
N GLY A 351 15.73 -2.95 2.38
CA GLY A 351 14.91 -1.86 2.88
C GLY A 351 14.39 -2.13 4.28
N ILE A 352 13.74 -3.27 4.51
CA ILE A 352 13.17 -3.65 5.81
C ILE A 352 14.28 -3.82 6.87
N VAL A 353 15.40 -4.45 6.50
CA VAL A 353 16.56 -4.63 7.39
C VAL A 353 17.18 -3.29 7.79
N SER A 354 17.27 -2.32 6.87
CA SER A 354 17.80 -0.97 7.16
C SER A 354 17.01 -0.21 8.24
N PHE A 355 15.78 -0.62 8.50
CA PHE A 355 14.90 -0.07 9.52
C PHE A 355 14.80 -0.92 10.79
N GLY A 356 15.66 -1.93 10.94
CA GLY A 356 15.68 -2.84 12.09
C GLY A 356 14.65 -3.96 12.00
N GLY A 357 14.17 -4.28 10.80
CA GLY A 357 13.47 -5.53 10.52
C GLY A 357 14.45 -6.69 10.32
N GLU A 358 13.92 -7.91 10.38
CA GLU A 358 14.67 -9.13 10.08
C GLU A 358 14.38 -9.60 8.65
N GLU A 359 15.22 -10.47 8.10
CA GLU A 359 15.02 -11.05 6.77
C GLU A 359 13.71 -11.84 6.67
N GLU A 360 13.39 -12.62 7.72
CA GLU A 360 12.11 -13.32 7.84
C GLU A 360 10.93 -12.36 7.72
N ALA A 361 10.97 -11.25 8.46
CA ALA A 361 9.93 -10.22 8.41
C ALA A 361 9.76 -9.68 6.99
N ALA A 362 10.85 -9.47 6.26
CA ALA A 362 10.78 -9.01 4.89
C ALA A 362 10.10 -10.00 3.95
N HIS A 363 10.27 -11.32 4.17
CA HIS A 363 9.65 -12.34 3.34
C HIS A 363 8.14 -12.43 3.58
N PHE A 364 7.70 -12.35 4.84
CA PHE A 364 6.27 -12.29 5.19
C PHE A 364 5.60 -11.02 4.63
N ILE A 365 6.20 -9.85 4.87
CA ILE A 365 5.70 -8.57 4.38
C ILE A 365 5.65 -8.57 2.86
N GLY A 366 6.73 -9.03 2.22
CA GLY A 366 6.84 -9.09 0.76
C GLY A 366 5.83 -10.03 0.11
N HIS A 367 5.58 -11.20 0.71
CA HIS A 367 4.56 -12.11 0.22
C HIS A 367 3.16 -11.47 0.34
N LEU A 368 2.84 -10.86 1.49
CA LEU A 368 1.56 -10.20 1.73
C LEU A 368 1.26 -9.09 0.71
N ILE A 369 2.27 -8.27 0.39
CA ILE A 369 2.12 -7.13 -0.53
C ILE A 369 2.34 -7.51 -2.00
N GLY A 370 2.54 -8.79 -2.32
CA GLY A 370 2.54 -9.30 -3.70
C GLY A 370 3.87 -9.31 -4.44
N PHE A 371 5.02 -9.37 -3.75
CA PHE A 371 6.35 -9.56 -4.36
C PHE A 371 6.77 -11.03 -4.53
N ASP A 372 5.85 -11.97 -4.31
CA ASP A 372 6.03 -13.42 -4.40
C ASP A 372 7.31 -13.97 -3.74
N PHE A 373 7.20 -14.30 -2.45
CA PHE A 373 8.19 -15.06 -1.68
C PHE A 373 7.79 -16.54 -1.49
N SER A 374 7.02 -17.14 -2.40
CA SER A 374 6.55 -18.53 -2.26
C SER A 374 7.68 -19.57 -2.12
N VAL A 375 8.84 -19.32 -2.74
CA VAL A 375 10.03 -20.18 -2.63
C VAL A 375 10.88 -19.93 -1.38
N SER A 376 10.52 -18.96 -0.54
CA SER A 376 11.26 -18.64 0.69
C SER A 376 11.23 -19.80 1.68
N PRO A 377 12.38 -20.18 2.28
CA PRO A 377 12.41 -21.18 3.34
C PRO A 377 11.59 -20.77 4.57
N HIS A 378 11.44 -19.45 4.82
CA HIS A 378 10.65 -18.93 5.93
C HIS A 378 9.13 -19.09 5.75
N LEU A 379 8.66 -19.28 4.50
CA LEU A 379 7.24 -19.52 4.19
C LEU A 379 6.92 -21.01 3.97
N GLN A 380 7.93 -21.88 3.91
CA GLN A 380 7.71 -23.32 3.76
C GLN A 380 6.88 -23.87 4.93
N GLY A 381 5.88 -24.71 4.61
CA GLY A 381 4.91 -25.21 5.59
C GLY A 381 3.71 -24.28 5.86
N LEU A 382 3.81 -22.99 5.53
CA LEU A 382 2.76 -21.99 5.79
C LEU A 382 1.95 -21.58 4.55
N LEU A 383 2.42 -21.90 3.34
CA LEU A 383 1.69 -21.65 2.07
C LEU A 383 0.31 -22.32 2.02
N GLY A 384 0.12 -23.42 2.77
CA GLY A 384 -1.17 -24.10 2.92
C GLY A 384 -2.11 -23.44 3.95
N ALA A 385 -1.66 -22.39 4.64
CA ALA A 385 -2.41 -21.72 5.68
C ALA A 385 -2.37 -20.18 5.55
N PRO A 386 -3.13 -19.62 4.59
CA PRO A 386 -3.21 -18.19 4.27
C PRO A 386 -3.38 -17.25 5.47
N GLN A 387 -4.21 -17.66 6.43
CA GLN A 387 -4.55 -16.83 7.58
C GLN A 387 -3.34 -16.60 8.49
N GLN A 388 -2.43 -17.58 8.58
CA GLN A 388 -1.19 -17.45 9.34
C GLN A 388 -0.19 -16.53 8.65
N LEU A 389 -0.04 -16.67 7.33
CA LEU A 389 0.85 -15.82 6.53
C LEU A 389 0.44 -14.36 6.65
N TYR A 390 -0.87 -14.08 6.50
CA TYR A 390 -1.43 -12.76 6.70
C TYR A 390 -1.06 -12.20 8.07
N GLN A 391 -1.35 -12.98 9.10
CA GLN A 391 -1.42 -12.45 10.44
C GLN A 391 0.02 -12.24 11.01
N ARG A 392 1.00 -13.10 10.66
CA ARG A 392 2.45 -12.84 10.85
C ARG A 392 2.95 -11.61 10.10
N ALA A 393 2.56 -11.44 8.84
CA ALA A 393 2.98 -10.29 8.06
C ALA A 393 2.49 -8.97 8.69
N VAL A 394 1.25 -8.93 9.21
CA VAL A 394 0.72 -7.78 9.96
C VAL A 394 1.56 -7.48 11.19
N GLU A 395 1.90 -8.49 11.99
CA GLU A 395 2.72 -8.34 13.19
C GLU A 395 4.10 -7.79 12.87
N HIS A 396 4.75 -8.31 11.82
CA HIS A 396 6.02 -7.80 11.34
C HIS A 396 5.93 -6.33 10.89
N ILE A 397 4.84 -5.92 10.24
CA ILE A 397 4.63 -4.51 9.85
C ILE A 397 4.48 -3.63 11.09
N ILE A 398 3.65 -4.03 12.06
CA ILE A 398 3.46 -3.30 13.30
C ILE A 398 4.79 -3.18 14.07
N ALA A 399 5.52 -4.28 14.21
CA ALA A 399 6.81 -4.30 14.89
C ALA A 399 7.83 -3.39 14.21
N LEU A 400 7.89 -3.42 12.86
CA LEU A 400 8.75 -2.53 12.08
C LEU A 400 8.44 -1.06 12.38
N PHE A 401 7.18 -0.63 12.26
CA PHE A 401 6.81 0.75 12.50
C PHE A 401 6.93 1.17 13.97
N ARG A 402 6.68 0.27 14.94
CA ARG A 402 6.99 0.54 16.36
C ARG A 402 8.48 0.83 16.53
N ARG A 403 9.38 0.02 15.97
CA ARG A 403 10.84 0.26 16.03
C ARG A 403 11.22 1.59 15.38
N VAL A 404 10.64 1.89 14.22
CA VAL A 404 10.85 3.17 13.53
C VAL A 404 10.46 4.34 14.43
N ALA A 405 9.25 4.32 14.98
CA ALA A 405 8.69 5.38 15.82
C ALA A 405 9.36 5.49 17.20
N GLN A 406 9.88 4.38 17.74
CA GLN A 406 10.68 4.37 18.97
C GLN A 406 12.04 5.06 18.76
N ALA A 407 12.71 4.76 17.64
CA ALA A 407 14.01 5.33 17.34
C ALA A 407 13.93 6.82 16.98
N ARG A 408 12.93 7.23 16.19
CA ARG A 408 12.72 8.62 15.72
C ARG A 408 11.25 8.87 15.43
N THR A 409 10.82 10.13 15.41
CA THR A 409 9.45 10.48 15.00
C THR A 409 9.14 9.95 13.59
N ALA A 410 8.06 9.18 13.48
CA ALA A 410 7.61 8.59 12.24
C ALA A 410 6.45 9.42 11.64
N VAL A 411 6.51 9.72 10.35
CA VAL A 411 5.41 10.39 9.63
C VAL A 411 5.00 9.54 8.43
N ILE A 412 3.73 9.22 8.31
CA ILE A 412 3.22 8.45 7.17
C ILE A 412 2.25 9.32 6.38
N PHE A 413 2.53 9.51 5.10
CA PHE A 413 1.70 10.25 4.17
C PHE A 413 0.90 9.28 3.30
N LEU A 414 -0.42 9.35 3.35
CA LEU A 414 -1.30 8.57 2.49
C LEU A 414 -2.09 9.52 1.58
N GLU A 415 -1.77 9.52 0.29
CA GLU A 415 -2.46 10.35 -0.71
C GLU A 415 -3.61 9.60 -1.38
N ASP A 416 -4.69 10.32 -1.67
CA ASP A 416 -5.84 9.86 -2.45
C ASP A 416 -6.56 8.62 -1.85
N ILE A 417 -6.62 8.49 -0.51
CA ILE A 417 -7.08 7.26 0.17
C ILE A 417 -8.55 6.85 -0.08
N HIS A 418 -9.36 7.74 -0.66
CA HIS A 418 -10.69 7.39 -1.21
C HIS A 418 -10.63 6.29 -2.29
N TRP A 419 -9.46 6.08 -2.90
CA TRP A 419 -9.18 4.99 -3.83
C TRP A 419 -8.34 3.85 -3.24
N ALA A 420 -7.99 3.91 -1.95
CA ALA A 420 -7.20 2.86 -1.31
C ALA A 420 -7.99 1.56 -1.16
N ASP A 421 -7.27 0.43 -1.15
CA ASP A 421 -7.80 -0.88 -0.79
C ASP A 421 -8.16 -0.94 0.70
N GLU A 422 -9.19 -1.74 1.00
CA GLU A 422 -9.75 -1.80 2.35
C GLU A 422 -8.84 -2.53 3.34
N THR A 423 -8.06 -3.49 2.85
CA THR A 423 -7.04 -4.23 3.60
C THR A 423 -5.92 -3.32 4.10
N SER A 424 -5.36 -2.43 3.27
CA SER A 424 -4.40 -1.40 3.69
C SER A 424 -4.98 -0.43 4.71
N LEU A 425 -6.20 0.10 4.47
CA LEU A 425 -6.82 1.05 5.40
C LEU A 425 -7.07 0.41 6.78
N SER A 426 -7.47 -0.86 6.81
CA SER A 426 -7.66 -1.63 8.04
C SER A 426 -6.34 -1.81 8.78
N LEU A 427 -5.27 -2.16 8.08
CA LEU A 427 -3.94 -2.27 8.65
C LEU A 427 -3.42 -0.93 9.20
N PHE A 428 -3.62 0.19 8.50
CA PHE A 428 -3.21 1.50 9.03
C PHE A 428 -3.98 1.90 10.29
N THR A 429 -5.25 1.51 10.41
CA THR A 429 -6.00 1.70 11.67
C THR A 429 -5.41 0.84 12.79
N GLN A 430 -5.12 -0.44 12.53
CA GLN A 430 -4.46 -1.32 13.50
C GLN A 430 -3.08 -0.78 13.90
N LEU A 431 -2.29 -0.28 12.94
CA LEU A 431 -0.98 0.30 13.18
C LEU A 431 -1.05 1.53 14.08
N LEU A 432 -2.03 2.42 13.87
CA LEU A 432 -2.24 3.60 14.70
C LEU A 432 -2.56 3.22 16.15
N HIS A 433 -3.41 2.22 16.36
CA HIS A 433 -3.75 1.73 17.70
C HIS A 433 -2.52 1.08 18.34
N ALA A 434 -1.84 0.22 17.59
CA ALA A 434 -0.64 -0.47 18.05
C ALA A 434 0.58 0.45 18.23
N CYS A 435 0.51 1.74 17.87
CA CYS A 435 1.57 2.73 18.10
C CYS A 435 1.07 3.93 18.92
N ALA A 436 -0.06 3.82 19.63
CA ALA A 436 -0.69 4.93 20.35
C ALA A 436 0.26 5.63 21.33
N ASP A 437 1.21 4.88 21.91
CA ASP A 437 2.25 5.27 22.86
C ASP A 437 3.57 5.76 22.22
N LEU A 438 3.60 5.99 20.90
CA LEU A 438 4.79 6.35 20.15
C LEU A 438 4.60 7.61 19.30
N PRO A 439 5.65 8.40 19.03
CA PRO A 439 5.57 9.62 18.21
C PRO A 439 5.38 9.28 16.72
N LEU A 440 4.13 8.98 16.34
CA LEU A 440 3.71 8.64 14.99
C LEU A 440 2.64 9.62 14.50
N LEU A 441 2.85 10.23 13.33
CA LEU A 441 1.84 11.06 12.67
C LEU A 441 1.41 10.41 11.35
N LEU A 442 0.14 10.01 11.24
CA LEU A 442 -0.47 9.58 9.98
C LEU A 442 -1.24 10.75 9.36
N VAL A 443 -0.80 11.25 8.19
CA VAL A 443 -1.50 12.30 7.44
C VAL A 443 -2.13 11.67 6.19
N SER A 444 -3.46 11.69 6.14
CA SER A 444 -4.25 11.10 5.07
C SER A 444 -4.97 12.18 4.25
N LEU A 445 -4.77 12.18 2.93
CA LEU A 445 -5.46 13.08 2.00
C LEU A 445 -6.61 12.33 1.31
N THR A 446 -7.82 12.88 1.38
CA THR A 446 -9.02 12.22 0.85
C THR A 446 -10.08 13.18 0.31
N ARG A 447 -11.14 12.60 -0.26
CA ARG A 447 -12.41 13.27 -0.61
C ARG A 447 -13.51 12.79 0.34
N ARG A 448 -14.65 13.48 0.33
CA ARG A 448 -15.81 13.10 1.16
C ARG A 448 -16.34 11.70 0.87
N SER A 449 -16.21 11.21 -0.35
CA SER A 449 -16.63 9.87 -0.76
C SER A 449 -16.00 8.71 0.02
N LEU A 450 -14.85 8.92 0.69
CA LEU A 450 -14.30 7.91 1.59
C LEU A 450 -15.27 7.58 2.72
N PHE A 451 -15.94 8.58 3.29
CA PHE A 451 -16.80 8.41 4.46
C PHE A 451 -18.14 7.73 4.12
N GLU A 452 -18.52 7.69 2.84
CA GLU A 452 -19.64 6.86 2.38
C GLU A 452 -19.30 5.37 2.48
N ARG A 453 -18.04 5.02 2.17
CA ARG A 453 -17.53 3.63 2.23
C ARG A 453 -17.09 3.24 3.64
N ARG A 454 -16.46 4.16 4.37
CA ARG A 454 -15.89 3.94 5.70
C ARG A 454 -16.25 5.09 6.66
N PRO A 455 -17.51 5.14 7.14
CA PRO A 455 -17.95 6.19 8.07
C PRO A 455 -17.10 6.26 9.35
N ALA A 456 -16.61 5.11 9.82
CA ALA A 456 -15.79 4.96 11.02
C ALA A 456 -14.32 5.39 10.85
N TRP A 457 -13.89 5.85 9.67
CA TRP A 457 -12.50 6.30 9.47
C TRP A 457 -12.17 7.50 10.38
N GLY A 458 -11.27 7.30 11.34
CA GLY A 458 -10.91 8.33 12.31
C GLY A 458 -12.07 8.70 13.24
N VAL A 459 -12.90 7.73 13.62
CA VAL A 459 -13.84 7.86 14.74
C VAL A 459 -13.21 7.20 15.96
N ALA A 460 -13.21 7.88 17.10
CA ALA A 460 -12.77 7.28 18.36
C ALA A 460 -13.92 6.41 18.90
N GLU A 461 -13.70 5.11 19.10
CA GLU A 461 -14.60 4.29 19.92
C GLU A 461 -14.40 4.68 21.39
N GLU A 462 -15.50 5.01 22.09
CA GLU A 462 -15.49 5.66 23.41
C GLU A 462 -14.97 4.78 24.56
N THR A 463 -14.69 3.49 24.31
CA THR A 463 -14.45 2.48 25.35
C THR A 463 -12.98 2.12 25.59
N ALA A 464 -12.01 2.68 24.87
CA ALA A 464 -10.59 2.36 25.05
C ALA A 464 -9.77 3.55 25.59
N SER A 465 -9.08 3.36 26.71
CA SER A 465 -8.34 4.37 27.48
C SER A 465 -6.99 4.82 26.88
N SER A 466 -6.66 4.40 25.65
CA SER A 466 -5.38 4.71 24.97
C SER A 466 -5.52 5.00 23.46
N MET A 467 -6.42 5.93 23.11
CA MET A 467 -6.74 6.22 21.71
C MET A 467 -5.81 7.26 21.05
N PRO A 468 -5.45 7.09 19.76
CA PRO A 468 -4.72 8.09 18.99
C PRO A 468 -5.59 9.34 18.78
N ARG A 469 -4.98 10.53 18.84
CA ARG A 469 -5.71 11.79 18.62
C ARG A 469 -6.07 11.95 17.14
N VAL A 470 -7.35 12.16 16.85
CA VAL A 470 -7.82 12.35 15.47
C VAL A 470 -8.16 13.82 15.20
N THR A 471 -7.63 14.35 14.10
CA THR A 471 -7.92 15.69 13.59
C THR A 471 -8.45 15.60 12.16
N ARG A 472 -9.60 16.23 11.89
CA ARG A 472 -10.16 16.35 10.53
C ARG A 472 -10.03 17.79 10.06
N MET A 473 -9.50 17.99 8.85
CA MET A 473 -9.29 19.30 8.24
C MET A 473 -10.03 19.34 6.91
N GLU A 474 -11.06 20.18 6.77
CA GLU A 474 -11.76 20.37 5.50
C GLU A 474 -11.19 21.58 4.75
N LEU A 475 -10.63 21.34 3.57
CA LEU A 475 -10.14 22.40 2.70
C LEU A 475 -11.29 23.02 1.90
N GLN A 476 -11.53 24.30 2.14
CA GLN A 476 -12.50 25.11 1.39
C GLN A 476 -11.88 25.67 0.10
N LEU A 477 -12.69 26.01 -0.90
CA LEU A 477 -12.21 26.76 -2.08
C LEU A 477 -11.58 28.10 -1.64
N LEU A 478 -10.68 28.64 -2.46
CA LEU A 478 -10.05 29.94 -2.16
C LEU A 478 -11.11 31.05 -2.18
N SER A 479 -11.02 31.96 -1.22
CA SER A 479 -11.79 33.20 -1.28
C SER A 479 -11.42 34.04 -2.51
N GLN A 480 -12.26 35.01 -2.86
CA GLN A 480 -11.98 35.92 -3.97
C GLN A 480 -10.62 36.62 -3.81
N LYS A 481 -10.29 37.11 -2.61
CA LYS A 481 -9.02 37.76 -2.30
C LYS A 481 -7.82 36.82 -2.45
N GLN A 482 -7.95 35.56 -2.00
CA GLN A 482 -6.91 34.55 -2.17
C GLN A 482 -6.74 34.14 -3.64
N SER A 483 -7.83 34.12 -4.41
CA SER A 483 -7.78 33.85 -5.86
C SER A 483 -7.07 34.97 -6.62
N GLN A 484 -7.33 36.24 -6.28
CA GLN A 484 -6.58 37.40 -6.79
C GLN A 484 -5.09 37.27 -6.50
N GLN A 485 -4.74 36.95 -5.25
CA GLN A 485 -3.35 36.74 -4.86
C GLN A 485 -2.69 35.60 -5.65
N LEU A 486 -3.40 34.48 -5.86
CA LEU A 486 -2.89 33.36 -6.66
C LEU A 486 -2.67 33.76 -8.13
N VAL A 487 -3.61 34.50 -8.74
CA VAL A 487 -3.47 35.02 -10.11
C VAL A 487 -2.26 35.94 -10.20
N GLY A 488 -2.07 36.85 -9.25
CA GLY A 488 -0.90 37.73 -9.20
C GLY A 488 0.42 36.97 -9.05
N GLU A 489 0.45 35.92 -8.22
CA GLU A 489 1.63 35.06 -8.06
C GLU A 489 1.97 34.30 -9.34
N ILE A 490 0.97 33.80 -10.07
CA ILE A 490 1.17 33.10 -11.35
C ILE A 490 1.59 34.08 -12.45
N LEU A 491 0.97 35.26 -12.52
CA LEU A 491 1.21 36.27 -13.54
C LEU A 491 2.27 37.30 -13.12
N GLN A 492 3.18 36.96 -12.20
CA GLN A 492 4.20 37.90 -11.71
C GLN A 492 5.17 38.42 -12.79
N ARG A 493 5.21 37.80 -13.98
CA ARG A 493 5.98 38.28 -15.15
C ARG A 493 5.19 39.25 -16.04
N VAL A 494 3.91 39.49 -15.76
CA VAL A 494 3.06 40.49 -16.43
C VAL A 494 3.16 41.79 -15.64
N ASP A 495 3.61 42.87 -16.27
CA ASP A 495 3.84 44.17 -15.58
C ASP A 495 2.55 44.74 -14.96
N ASP A 496 1.45 44.72 -15.71
CA ASP A 496 0.14 45.17 -15.27
C ASP A 496 -0.92 44.19 -15.77
N VAL A 497 -1.50 43.42 -14.84
CA VAL A 497 -2.53 42.42 -15.16
C VAL A 497 -3.85 43.16 -15.38
N PRO A 498 -4.44 43.13 -16.60
CA PRO A 498 -5.69 43.83 -16.84
C PRO A 498 -6.81 43.34 -15.92
N ALA A 499 -7.60 44.27 -15.36
CA ALA A 499 -8.69 43.94 -14.44
C ALA A 499 -9.72 42.98 -15.06
N ASP A 500 -9.97 43.10 -16.37
CA ASP A 500 -10.88 42.23 -17.10
C ASP A 500 -10.36 40.78 -17.18
N LEU A 501 -9.04 40.60 -17.37
CA LEU A 501 -8.39 39.29 -17.37
C LEU A 501 -8.47 38.64 -15.98
N GLU A 502 -8.13 39.42 -14.94
CA GLU A 502 -8.17 38.94 -13.56
C GLU A 502 -9.62 38.54 -13.17
N GLN A 503 -10.61 39.37 -13.49
CA GLN A 503 -12.02 39.07 -13.23
C GLN A 503 -12.52 37.86 -14.01
N LEU A 504 -12.13 37.71 -15.29
CA LEU A 504 -12.45 36.54 -16.10
C LEU A 504 -11.93 35.27 -15.43
N ILE A 505 -10.67 35.28 -14.97
CA ILE A 505 -10.07 34.11 -14.33
C ILE A 505 -10.77 33.77 -13.02
N ILE A 506 -10.96 34.76 -12.15
CA ILE A 506 -11.55 34.53 -10.82
C ILE A 506 -13.00 34.07 -10.92
N LYS A 507 -13.80 34.72 -11.77
CA LYS A 507 -15.21 34.38 -11.95
C LYS A 507 -15.37 32.97 -12.53
N THR A 508 -14.50 32.59 -13.45
CA THR A 508 -14.55 31.29 -14.10
C THR A 508 -14.05 30.17 -13.20
N ALA A 509 -12.96 30.43 -12.46
CA ALA A 509 -12.32 29.41 -11.64
C ALA A 509 -13.05 29.10 -10.32
N GLU A 510 -13.95 30.00 -9.89
CA GLU A 510 -14.76 29.89 -8.67
C GLU A 510 -13.93 29.47 -7.43
N GLY A 511 -12.71 30.00 -7.32
CA GLY A 511 -11.81 29.74 -6.20
C GLY A 511 -11.09 28.39 -6.22
N ASN A 512 -11.17 27.61 -7.29
CA ASN A 512 -10.38 26.37 -7.44
C ASN A 512 -8.96 26.69 -7.96
N PRO A 513 -7.89 26.50 -7.14
CA PRO A 513 -6.51 26.83 -7.54
C PRO A 513 -6.06 26.13 -8.82
N PHE A 514 -6.40 24.84 -8.96
CA PHE A 514 -6.02 24.07 -10.13
C PHE A 514 -6.71 24.60 -11.40
N TYR A 515 -7.96 25.07 -11.26
CA TYR A 515 -8.66 25.66 -12.38
C TYR A 515 -8.06 27.01 -12.79
N VAL A 516 -7.63 27.83 -11.82
CA VAL A 516 -6.87 29.07 -12.11
C VAL A 516 -5.61 28.76 -12.94
N GLU A 517 -4.81 27.78 -12.52
CA GLU A 517 -3.58 27.40 -13.24
C GLU A 517 -3.86 26.90 -14.67
N GLU A 518 -4.85 26.02 -14.85
CA GLU A 518 -5.19 25.48 -16.17
C GLU A 518 -5.81 26.51 -17.10
N LEU A 519 -6.59 27.45 -16.54
CA LEU A 519 -7.15 28.54 -17.32
C LEU A 519 -6.05 29.49 -17.80
N ILE A 520 -5.10 29.85 -16.95
CA ILE A 520 -3.96 30.70 -17.35
C ILE A 520 -3.13 30.00 -18.44
N LYS A 521 -2.87 28.69 -18.33
CA LYS A 521 -2.19 27.94 -19.39
C LYS A 521 -2.97 27.95 -20.70
N MET A 522 -4.28 27.76 -20.66
CA MET A 522 -5.13 27.86 -21.85
C MET A 522 -5.03 29.25 -22.50
N LEU A 523 -4.98 30.33 -21.70
CA LEU A 523 -4.82 31.70 -22.18
C LEU A 523 -3.43 31.98 -22.76
N ILE A 524 -2.38 31.32 -22.25
CA ILE A 524 -1.04 31.33 -22.85
C ILE A 524 -1.05 30.60 -24.19
N GLU A 525 -1.71 29.44 -24.27
CA GLU A 525 -1.85 28.66 -25.51
C GLU A 525 -2.68 29.38 -26.58
N ASP A 526 -3.62 30.23 -26.18
CA ASP A 526 -4.40 31.11 -27.08
C ASP A 526 -3.68 32.38 -27.51
N GLU A 527 -2.43 32.56 -27.08
CA GLU A 527 -1.66 33.78 -27.32
C GLU A 527 -2.34 35.05 -26.77
N VAL A 528 -3.32 34.90 -25.85
CA VAL A 528 -3.85 36.01 -25.05
C VAL A 528 -2.77 36.49 -24.08
N ILE A 529 -1.98 35.56 -23.53
CA ILE A 529 -0.79 35.85 -22.73
C ILE A 529 0.45 35.43 -23.53
N VAL A 530 1.16 36.39 -24.09
CA VAL A 530 2.35 36.17 -24.92
C VAL A 530 3.60 36.17 -24.04
N LYS A 531 4.32 35.04 -24.03
CA LYS A 531 5.56 34.86 -23.25
C LYS A 531 6.74 35.56 -23.93
N GLY A 532 7.45 36.42 -23.19
CA GLY A 532 8.80 36.91 -23.52
C GLY A 532 9.86 36.36 -22.56
N GLU A 533 11.16 36.61 -22.83
CA GLU A 533 12.28 36.09 -22.02
C GLU A 533 12.24 36.58 -20.56
N GLU A 534 11.98 37.87 -20.33
CA GLU A 534 11.90 38.46 -18.98
C GLU A 534 10.48 38.89 -18.59
N ARG A 535 9.63 39.23 -19.58
CA ARG A 535 8.29 39.81 -19.34
C ARG A 535 7.23 39.24 -20.26
N TRP A 536 6.04 39.04 -19.73
CA TRP A 536 4.86 38.56 -20.44
C TRP A 536 3.95 39.75 -20.79
N ARG A 537 3.22 39.63 -21.91
CA ARG A 537 2.28 40.67 -22.37
C ARG A 537 0.89 40.08 -22.56
N VAL A 538 -0.14 40.85 -22.26
CA VAL A 538 -1.54 40.48 -22.49
C VAL A 538 -2.04 41.15 -23.76
N ASP A 539 -2.54 40.37 -24.71
CA ASP A 539 -3.23 40.88 -25.90
C ASP A 539 -4.71 41.14 -25.57
N LEU A 540 -5.06 42.43 -25.41
CA LEU A 540 -6.42 42.87 -25.08
C LEU A 540 -7.42 42.60 -26.22
N GLY A 541 -6.97 42.57 -27.47
CA GLY A 541 -7.81 42.28 -28.63
C GLY A 541 -8.28 40.83 -28.60
N HIS A 542 -7.34 39.89 -28.40
CA HIS A 542 -7.66 38.46 -28.27
C HIS A 542 -8.44 38.16 -26.99
N LEU A 543 -8.15 38.84 -25.87
CA LEU A 543 -8.90 38.70 -24.62
C LEU A 543 -10.41 39.00 -24.79
N SER A 544 -10.78 39.93 -25.67
CA SER A 544 -12.18 40.28 -25.92
C SER A 544 -12.93 39.27 -26.80
N GLN A 545 -12.21 38.45 -27.56
CA GLN A 545 -12.79 37.51 -28.54
C GLN A 545 -12.77 36.05 -28.05
N ILE A 546 -12.01 35.77 -26.99
CA ILE A 546 -11.82 34.41 -26.49
C ILE A 546 -13.09 33.87 -25.82
N HIS A 547 -13.45 32.64 -26.20
CA HIS A 547 -14.52 31.91 -25.51
C HIS A 547 -13.92 30.97 -24.46
N VAL A 548 -14.05 31.35 -23.19
CA VAL A 548 -13.59 30.53 -22.08
C VAL A 548 -14.69 29.53 -21.69
N PRO A 549 -14.41 28.21 -21.74
CA PRO A 549 -15.36 27.20 -21.27
C PRO A 549 -15.72 27.42 -19.79
N PRO A 550 -16.98 27.22 -19.37
CA PRO A 550 -17.41 27.49 -18.00
C PRO A 550 -16.95 26.43 -16.99
N THR A 551 -16.39 25.30 -17.44
CA THR A 551 -15.99 24.19 -16.57
C THR A 551 -14.54 23.78 -16.79
N LEU A 552 -13.89 23.29 -15.73
CA LEU A 552 -12.55 22.71 -15.80
C LEU A 552 -12.44 21.58 -16.83
N VAL A 553 -13.48 20.75 -16.95
CA VAL A 553 -13.57 19.71 -18.00
C VAL A 553 -13.56 20.35 -19.39
N GLY A 554 -14.32 21.43 -19.59
CA GLY A 554 -14.34 22.19 -20.83
C GLY A 554 -13.00 22.83 -21.16
N VAL A 555 -12.27 23.36 -20.17
CA VAL A 555 -10.91 23.90 -20.38
C VAL A 555 -9.94 22.80 -20.78
N LEU A 556 -9.95 21.65 -20.09
CA LEU A 556 -9.11 20.50 -20.49
C LEU A 556 -9.48 19.99 -21.89
N GLN A 557 -10.76 19.96 -22.24
CA GLN A 557 -11.23 19.57 -23.57
C GLN A 557 -10.78 20.56 -24.66
N ALA A 558 -10.87 21.87 -24.41
CA ALA A 558 -10.38 22.90 -25.33
C ALA A 558 -8.87 22.78 -25.58
N ARG A 559 -8.07 22.51 -24.52
CA ARG A 559 -6.63 22.23 -24.67
C ARG A 559 -6.37 20.99 -25.53
N LEU A 560 -7.15 19.92 -25.33
CA LEU A 560 -7.05 18.70 -26.14
C LEU A 560 -7.42 18.92 -27.61
N ASP A 561 -8.45 19.74 -27.88
CA ASP A 561 -8.93 20.00 -29.24
C ASP A 561 -7.96 20.84 -30.10
N ARG A 562 -7.04 21.56 -29.47
CA ARG A 562 -5.96 22.32 -30.13
C ARG A 562 -4.75 21.49 -30.51
N LEU A 563 -4.64 20.28 -29.97
CA LEU A 563 -3.52 19.41 -30.32
C LEU A 563 -3.60 19.02 -31.80
N PRO A 564 -2.45 19.01 -32.51
CA PRO A 564 -2.36 18.38 -33.83
C PRO A 564 -2.97 16.98 -33.81
N LEU A 565 -3.65 16.59 -34.91
CA LEU A 565 -4.42 15.34 -34.96
C LEU A 565 -3.60 14.11 -34.52
N ALA A 566 -2.32 14.04 -34.90
CA ALA A 566 -1.41 12.97 -34.52
C ALA A 566 -1.12 12.95 -33.00
N GLU A 567 -0.86 14.10 -32.38
CA GLU A 567 -0.65 14.23 -30.93
C GLU A 567 -1.92 13.85 -30.16
N ARG A 568 -3.08 14.38 -30.59
CA ARG A 568 -4.37 14.10 -29.96
C ARG A 568 -4.72 12.61 -30.02
N THR A 569 -4.53 11.98 -31.18
CA THR A 569 -4.82 10.55 -31.35
C THR A 569 -3.87 9.67 -30.53
N THR A 570 -2.60 10.06 -30.43
CA THR A 570 -1.61 9.37 -29.58
C THR A 570 -2.01 9.45 -28.11
N LEU A 571 -2.40 10.63 -27.63
CA LEU A 571 -2.85 10.83 -26.26
C LEU A 571 -4.17 10.09 -25.96
N GLN A 572 -5.09 10.04 -26.93
CA GLN A 572 -6.32 9.22 -26.88
C GLN A 572 -6.05 7.72 -26.78
N ARG A 573 -5.02 7.20 -27.44
CA ARG A 573 -4.63 5.78 -27.31
C ARG A 573 -3.97 5.53 -25.96
N ALA A 574 -3.09 6.42 -25.52
CA ALA A 574 -2.47 6.37 -24.20
C ALA A 574 -3.49 6.39 -23.06
N SER A 575 -4.56 7.18 -23.17
CA SER A 575 -5.60 7.27 -22.13
C SER A 575 -6.38 5.97 -21.94
N VAL A 576 -6.45 5.12 -22.96
CA VAL A 576 -7.07 3.78 -22.89
C VAL A 576 -6.16 2.77 -22.20
N VAL A 577 -4.83 2.91 -22.34
CA VAL A 577 -3.86 2.09 -21.60
C VAL A 577 -3.98 2.35 -20.10
N GLY A 578 -4.02 3.63 -19.71
CA GLY A 578 -4.18 3.99 -18.31
C GLY A 578 -3.64 5.38 -18.01
N ARG A 579 -3.60 5.73 -16.71
CA ARG A 579 -2.95 6.97 -16.27
C ARG A 579 -1.43 6.86 -16.42
N THR A 580 -0.89 5.68 -16.18
CA THR A 580 0.47 5.29 -16.53
C THR A 580 0.38 4.43 -17.80
N PHE A 581 1.27 4.67 -18.75
CA PHE A 581 1.28 3.96 -20.04
C PHE A 581 2.70 3.86 -20.59
N TRP A 582 2.89 2.98 -21.58
CA TRP A 582 4.20 2.70 -22.19
C TRP A 582 4.20 3.06 -23.67
N ASP A 583 5.32 3.58 -24.15
CA ASP A 583 5.57 3.92 -25.57
C ASP A 583 5.17 2.78 -26.53
N GLN A 584 5.64 1.56 -26.28
CA GLN A 584 5.48 0.44 -27.21
C GLN A 584 4.03 0.03 -27.41
N ILE A 585 3.20 0.02 -26.36
CA ILE A 585 1.77 -0.28 -26.52
C ILE A 585 1.06 0.87 -27.26
N VAL A 586 1.43 2.12 -27.00
CA VAL A 586 0.90 3.26 -27.77
C VAL A 586 1.30 3.18 -29.25
N GLN A 587 2.52 2.71 -29.53
CA GLN A 587 3.02 2.47 -30.89
C GLN A 587 2.26 1.35 -31.59
N GLN A 588 2.02 0.22 -30.92
CA GLN A 588 1.21 -0.89 -31.46
C GLN A 588 -0.25 -0.49 -31.72
N LEU A 589 -0.80 0.40 -30.90
CA LEU A 589 -2.13 0.97 -31.16
C LEU A 589 -2.13 1.96 -32.35
N THR A 590 -0.95 2.45 -32.76
CA THR A 590 -0.76 3.49 -33.79
C THR A 590 -0.38 2.96 -35.17
N SER A 591 0.38 1.88 -35.25
CA SER A 591 0.93 1.30 -36.49
C SER A 591 -0.10 0.77 -37.50
N GLU A 592 -1.40 0.72 -37.16
CA GLU A 592 -2.45 0.20 -38.05
C GLU A 592 -3.38 1.27 -38.65
N SER A 593 -3.26 2.54 -38.25
CA SER A 593 -3.88 3.64 -39.00
C SER A 593 -3.03 3.94 -40.24
N SER A 594 -3.64 3.93 -41.43
CA SER A 594 -3.03 4.16 -42.76
C SER A 594 -2.26 5.49 -42.93
N GLU A 595 -2.09 6.28 -41.87
CA GLU A 595 -1.45 7.60 -41.82
C GLU A 595 -0.11 7.60 -41.05
N ALA A 596 0.43 6.44 -40.65
CA ALA A 596 1.63 6.34 -39.80
C ALA A 596 2.93 6.75 -40.54
N THR A 597 3.17 8.06 -40.65
CA THR A 597 4.45 8.66 -41.05
C THR A 597 5.19 9.32 -39.89
N ASN A 598 4.52 9.54 -38.75
CA ASN A 598 5.10 10.23 -37.59
C ASN A 598 5.62 9.24 -36.55
N ASN A 599 6.84 9.47 -36.05
CA ASN A 599 7.43 8.70 -34.96
C ASN A 599 6.69 8.98 -33.64
N VAL A 600 6.27 7.92 -32.94
CA VAL A 600 5.54 8.04 -31.66
C VAL A 600 6.41 8.70 -30.59
N ASP A 601 7.72 8.47 -30.61
CA ASP A 601 8.64 9.06 -29.64
C ASP A 601 8.70 10.58 -29.77
N ASP A 602 8.67 11.11 -30.99
CA ASP A 602 8.64 12.56 -31.26
C ASP A 602 7.33 13.17 -30.79
N LEU A 603 6.21 12.48 -31.00
CA LEU A 603 4.88 12.91 -30.54
C LEU A 603 4.80 12.93 -29.01
N LEU A 604 5.33 11.90 -28.34
CA LEU A 604 5.41 11.85 -26.88
C LEU A 604 6.36 12.92 -26.34
N GLY A 605 7.45 13.23 -27.05
CA GLY A 605 8.35 14.36 -26.76
C GLY A 605 7.63 15.71 -26.82
N SER A 606 6.84 15.95 -27.87
CA SER A 606 6.00 17.15 -28.01
C SER A 606 4.96 17.25 -26.88
N LEU A 607 4.24 16.16 -26.60
CA LEU A 607 3.24 16.09 -25.52
C LEU A 607 3.85 16.33 -24.13
N ARG A 608 5.11 15.92 -23.90
CA ARG A 608 5.89 16.26 -22.70
C ARG A 608 6.22 17.75 -22.63
N GLY A 609 6.63 18.35 -23.75
CA GLY A 609 6.90 19.79 -23.84
C GLY A 609 5.68 20.66 -23.56
N ARG A 610 4.48 20.15 -23.86
CA ARG A 610 3.18 20.79 -23.52
C ARG A 610 2.68 20.49 -22.10
N GLU A 611 3.47 19.80 -21.29
CA GLU A 611 3.15 19.36 -19.93
C GLU A 611 1.86 18.51 -19.81
N LEU A 612 1.44 17.80 -20.85
CA LEU A 612 0.25 16.93 -20.77
C LEU A 612 0.59 15.58 -20.12
N ILE A 613 1.81 15.13 -20.37
CA ILE A 613 2.38 13.89 -19.83
C ILE A 613 3.78 14.15 -19.31
N TYR A 614 4.25 13.30 -18.41
CA TYR A 614 5.62 13.29 -17.93
C TYR A 614 6.24 11.92 -18.18
N GLY A 615 7.50 11.91 -18.63
CA GLY A 615 8.28 10.67 -18.71
C GLY A 615 8.68 10.22 -17.30
N ARG A 616 8.59 8.92 -17.03
CA ARG A 616 9.19 8.28 -15.87
C ARG A 616 10.54 7.72 -16.30
N GLU A 617 11.62 8.14 -15.65
CA GLU A 617 12.99 7.69 -15.95
C GLU A 617 13.23 6.17 -15.76
N ALA A 618 12.24 5.43 -15.23
CA ALA A 618 12.29 3.97 -15.17
C ALA A 618 10.89 3.44 -15.48
N SER A 619 10.86 2.27 -16.13
CA SER A 619 9.70 1.78 -16.83
C SER A 619 9.37 0.34 -16.47
N ALA A 620 8.11 0.06 -16.12
CA ALA A 620 7.68 -1.26 -15.63
C ALA A 620 8.13 -2.45 -16.49
N PHE A 621 8.24 -2.25 -17.80
CA PHE A 621 8.63 -3.28 -18.73
C PHE A 621 9.98 -2.97 -19.37
N MET A 622 10.86 -3.96 -19.37
CA MET A 622 12.18 -3.85 -19.98
C MET A 622 12.08 -3.42 -21.45
N GLY A 623 12.89 -2.43 -21.83
CA GLY A 623 12.96 -1.90 -23.20
C GLY A 623 11.81 -0.97 -23.60
N THR A 624 10.96 -0.52 -22.67
CA THR A 624 9.93 0.49 -22.91
C THR A 624 10.24 1.78 -22.16
N GLN A 625 9.76 2.91 -22.67
CA GLN A 625 9.67 4.17 -21.92
C GLN A 625 8.28 4.31 -21.30
N GLU A 626 8.23 4.67 -20.03
CA GLU A 626 7.00 4.83 -19.28
C GLU A 626 6.64 6.31 -19.12
N TYR A 627 5.35 6.61 -19.24
CA TYR A 627 4.81 7.94 -19.17
C TYR A 627 3.61 7.95 -18.23
N ILE A 628 3.37 9.11 -17.63
CA ILE A 628 2.21 9.34 -16.78
C ILE A 628 1.49 10.62 -17.21
N PHE A 629 0.16 10.58 -17.24
CA PHE A 629 -0.64 11.79 -17.40
C PHE A 629 -0.43 12.72 -16.19
N LYS A 630 -0.18 14.01 -16.47
CA LYS A 630 0.02 15.04 -15.44
C LYS A 630 -1.11 15.04 -14.41
N HIS A 631 -2.36 14.89 -14.86
CA HIS A 631 -3.54 14.79 -14.01
C HIS A 631 -4.45 13.63 -14.41
N ALA A 632 -5.06 12.97 -13.42
CA ALA A 632 -6.05 11.90 -13.67
C ALA A 632 -7.25 12.43 -14.46
N LEU A 633 -7.73 13.64 -14.15
CA LEU A 633 -8.83 14.27 -14.87
C LEU A 633 -8.51 14.48 -16.36
N LEU A 634 -7.27 14.86 -16.70
CA LEU A 634 -6.84 14.97 -18.09
C LEU A 634 -6.93 13.62 -18.81
N ARG A 635 -6.48 12.53 -18.17
CA ARG A 635 -6.62 11.17 -18.71
C ARG A 635 -8.10 10.82 -18.93
N ASP A 636 -8.97 11.12 -17.97
CA ASP A 636 -10.39 10.77 -18.05
C ASP A 636 -11.12 11.56 -19.14
N VAL A 637 -10.89 12.88 -19.26
CA VAL A 637 -11.43 13.70 -20.37
C VAL A 637 -10.92 13.19 -21.71
N THR A 638 -9.63 12.85 -21.79
CA THR A 638 -9.03 12.29 -23.01
C THR A 638 -9.65 10.92 -23.35
N TYR A 639 -9.83 10.04 -22.37
CA TYR A 639 -10.46 8.73 -22.55
C TYR A 639 -11.93 8.86 -22.99
N GLU A 640 -12.67 9.82 -22.42
CA GLU A 640 -14.05 10.06 -22.81
C GLU A 640 -14.20 10.56 -24.25
N SER A 641 -13.18 11.25 -24.78
CA SER A 641 -13.15 11.66 -26.20
C SER A 641 -12.96 10.50 -27.18
N VAL A 642 -12.55 9.30 -26.71
CA VAL A 642 -12.35 8.12 -27.57
C VAL A 642 -13.70 7.50 -27.94
N LEU A 643 -13.94 7.28 -29.24
CA LEU A 643 -15.16 6.64 -29.73
C LEU A 643 -15.38 5.26 -29.08
N LYS A 644 -16.59 5.01 -28.55
CA LYS A 644 -16.96 3.74 -27.89
C LYS A 644 -16.64 2.49 -28.72
N ARG A 645 -16.77 2.57 -30.05
CA ARG A 645 -16.45 1.46 -30.98
C ARG A 645 -14.95 1.08 -30.97
N LEU A 646 -14.06 2.05 -30.75
CA LEU A 646 -12.61 1.84 -30.73
C LEU A 646 -12.12 1.37 -29.36
N ARG A 647 -12.74 1.85 -28.27
CA ARG A 647 -12.34 1.51 -26.89
C ARG A 647 -12.23 0.00 -26.68
N ARG A 648 -13.22 -0.78 -27.15
CA ARG A 648 -13.21 -2.25 -27.03
C ARG A 648 -11.98 -2.89 -27.68
N GLY A 649 -11.67 -2.50 -28.91
CA GLY A 649 -10.52 -3.02 -29.65
C GLY A 649 -9.19 -2.63 -29.00
N TYR A 650 -9.08 -1.39 -28.50
CA TYR A 650 -7.91 -0.92 -27.77
C TYR A 650 -7.72 -1.67 -26.45
N HIS A 651 -8.76 -1.81 -25.62
CA HIS A 651 -8.66 -2.58 -24.38
C HIS A 651 -8.24 -4.05 -24.63
N ALA A 652 -8.79 -4.71 -25.66
CA ALA A 652 -8.41 -6.08 -26.02
C ALA A 652 -6.93 -6.21 -26.41
N ARG A 653 -6.35 -5.17 -27.02
CA ARG A 653 -4.92 -5.15 -27.39
C ARG A 653 -4.03 -4.88 -26.18
N VAL A 654 -4.42 -3.93 -25.34
CA VAL A 654 -3.69 -3.64 -24.09
C VAL A 654 -3.65 -4.88 -23.20
N ALA A 655 -4.77 -5.59 -23.06
CA ALA A 655 -4.82 -6.83 -22.28
C ALA A 655 -3.84 -7.90 -22.80
N ARG A 656 -3.82 -8.14 -24.13
CA ARG A 656 -2.88 -9.09 -24.75
C ARG A 656 -1.43 -8.68 -24.55
N TRP A 657 -1.14 -7.40 -24.75
CA TRP A 657 0.21 -6.86 -24.55
C TRP A 657 0.69 -7.03 -23.10
N LEU A 658 -0.18 -6.76 -22.12
CA LEU A 658 0.13 -6.98 -20.71
C LEU A 658 0.42 -8.46 -20.42
N VAL A 659 -0.38 -9.38 -20.96
CA VAL A 659 -0.14 -10.83 -20.82
C VAL A 659 1.21 -11.24 -21.40
N GLU A 660 1.55 -10.77 -22.60
CA GLU A 660 2.82 -11.08 -23.27
C GLU A 660 4.04 -10.50 -22.54
N ARG A 661 3.90 -9.32 -21.93
CA ARG A 661 5.02 -8.60 -21.30
C ARG A 661 5.24 -8.89 -19.83
N SER A 662 4.21 -9.34 -19.12
CA SER A 662 4.32 -9.56 -17.68
C SER A 662 5.17 -10.77 -17.32
N GLY A 663 5.31 -11.76 -18.21
CA GLY A 663 6.15 -12.94 -17.99
C GLY A 663 5.88 -13.60 -16.64
N GLU A 664 6.93 -13.82 -15.84
CA GLU A 664 6.84 -14.39 -14.48
C GLU A 664 6.05 -13.49 -13.49
N ARG A 665 5.92 -12.19 -13.77
CA ARG A 665 5.20 -11.22 -12.93
C ARG A 665 3.74 -11.06 -13.31
N ILE A 666 3.18 -11.95 -14.16
CA ILE A 666 1.76 -11.89 -14.57
C ILE A 666 0.81 -11.81 -13.38
N ASN A 667 1.16 -12.48 -12.28
CA ASN A 667 0.41 -12.48 -11.02
C ASN A 667 0.20 -11.08 -10.44
N GLU A 668 1.10 -10.12 -10.68
CA GLU A 668 0.99 -8.75 -10.20
C GLU A 668 0.04 -7.89 -11.05
N TYR A 669 -0.22 -8.29 -12.29
CA TYR A 669 -1.04 -7.55 -13.25
C TYR A 669 -2.40 -8.19 -13.53
N VAL A 670 -2.74 -9.31 -12.89
CA VAL A 670 -3.98 -10.08 -13.11
C VAL A 670 -5.23 -9.20 -13.03
N GLY A 671 -5.34 -8.36 -11.99
CA GLY A 671 -6.48 -7.45 -11.82
C GLY A 671 -6.59 -6.41 -12.94
N LEU A 672 -5.46 -5.85 -13.39
CA LEU A 672 -5.42 -4.90 -14.50
C LEU A 672 -5.80 -5.59 -15.83
N ILE A 673 -5.24 -6.78 -16.08
CA ILE A 673 -5.55 -7.59 -17.27
C ILE A 673 -7.05 -7.92 -17.32
N ALA A 674 -7.63 -8.33 -16.18
CA ALA A 674 -9.07 -8.57 -16.03
C ALA A 674 -9.90 -7.33 -16.41
N ASP A 675 -9.58 -6.15 -15.86
CA ASP A 675 -10.29 -4.90 -16.14
C ASP A 675 -10.25 -4.53 -17.64
N HIS A 676 -9.11 -4.74 -18.31
CA HIS A 676 -9.03 -4.52 -19.75
C HIS A 676 -9.86 -5.53 -20.56
N TYR A 677 -9.85 -6.82 -20.22
CA TYR A 677 -10.72 -7.80 -20.90
C TYR A 677 -12.20 -7.54 -20.64
N GLU A 678 -12.57 -7.08 -19.44
CA GLU A 678 -13.94 -6.69 -19.10
C GLU A 678 -14.40 -5.53 -19.98
N ARG A 679 -13.62 -4.45 -20.08
CA ARG A 679 -13.92 -3.29 -20.95
C ARG A 679 -13.89 -3.63 -22.44
N ALA A 680 -13.12 -4.65 -22.84
CA ALA A 680 -13.14 -5.19 -24.19
C ALA A 680 -14.42 -5.96 -24.52
N GLY A 681 -15.20 -6.37 -23.51
CA GLY A 681 -16.37 -7.24 -23.67
C GLY A 681 -15.99 -8.71 -23.86
N SER A 682 -14.80 -9.13 -23.44
CA SER A 682 -14.34 -10.52 -23.49
C SER A 682 -14.66 -11.23 -22.18
N SER A 683 -15.94 -11.52 -21.94
CA SER A 683 -16.47 -12.04 -20.67
C SER A 683 -15.73 -13.30 -20.18
N GLU A 684 -15.39 -14.24 -21.07
CA GLU A 684 -14.66 -15.47 -20.73
C GLU A 684 -13.24 -15.19 -20.19
N LEU A 685 -12.47 -14.34 -20.89
CA LEU A 685 -11.11 -14.00 -20.46
C LEU A 685 -11.12 -13.14 -19.20
N ALA A 686 -12.05 -12.19 -19.11
CA ALA A 686 -12.22 -11.37 -17.91
C ALA A 686 -12.55 -12.25 -16.69
N ALA A 687 -13.49 -13.20 -16.82
CA ALA A 687 -13.83 -14.12 -15.75
C ALA A 687 -12.65 -15.01 -15.32
N ALA A 688 -11.83 -15.47 -16.26
CA ALA A 688 -10.64 -16.27 -15.96
C ALA A 688 -9.63 -15.49 -15.10
N TYR A 689 -9.26 -14.28 -15.51
CA TYR A 689 -8.32 -13.45 -14.75
C TYR A 689 -8.92 -12.95 -13.42
N LEU A 690 -10.21 -12.62 -13.36
CA LEU A 690 -10.87 -12.30 -12.09
C LEU A 690 -10.90 -13.49 -11.13
N CYS A 691 -11.09 -14.71 -11.63
CA CYS A 691 -11.01 -15.94 -10.82
C CYS A 691 -9.61 -16.09 -10.22
N GLN A 692 -8.56 -15.93 -11.04
CA GLN A 692 -7.17 -15.98 -10.59
C GLN A 692 -6.87 -14.90 -9.53
N ALA A 693 -7.36 -13.66 -9.71
CA ALA A 693 -7.22 -12.60 -8.72
C ALA A 693 -7.93 -12.94 -7.40
N GLY A 694 -9.11 -13.55 -7.47
CA GLY A 694 -9.85 -14.02 -6.29
C GLY A 694 -9.15 -15.15 -5.55
N GLU A 695 -8.55 -16.10 -6.28
CA GLU A 695 -7.75 -17.18 -5.68
C GLU A 695 -6.48 -16.66 -5.00
N GLN A 696 -5.78 -15.71 -5.62
CA GLN A 696 -4.65 -15.02 -4.99
C GLN A 696 -5.08 -14.28 -3.72
N ALA A 697 -6.23 -13.59 -3.75
CA ALA A 697 -6.77 -12.93 -2.57
C ALA A 697 -7.10 -13.94 -1.44
N LEU A 698 -7.61 -15.13 -1.76
CA LEU A 698 -7.80 -16.20 -0.78
C LEU A 698 -6.48 -16.69 -0.16
N GLN A 699 -5.40 -16.78 -0.96
CA GLN A 699 -4.07 -17.22 -0.50
C GLN A 699 -3.41 -16.27 0.50
N ILE A 700 -3.83 -15.00 0.53
CA ILE A 700 -3.37 -14.00 1.51
C ILE A 700 -4.48 -13.58 2.48
N SER A 701 -5.56 -14.36 2.57
CA SER A 701 -6.73 -14.12 3.44
C SER A 701 -7.44 -12.76 3.25
N ALA A 702 -7.32 -12.16 2.06
CA ALA A 702 -8.11 -11.02 1.63
C ALA A 702 -9.53 -11.47 1.20
N LEU A 703 -10.31 -11.99 2.15
CA LEU A 703 -11.59 -12.67 1.90
C LEU A 703 -12.64 -11.74 1.25
N ARG A 704 -12.62 -10.45 1.57
CA ARG A 704 -13.57 -9.47 1.02
C ARG A 704 -13.28 -9.19 -0.45
N GLU A 705 -12.01 -8.95 -0.79
CA GLU A 705 -11.53 -8.75 -2.15
C GLU A 705 -11.75 -10.01 -2.99
N ALA A 706 -11.45 -11.19 -2.43
CA ALA A 706 -11.76 -12.47 -3.06
C ALA A 706 -13.25 -12.58 -3.45
N ARG A 707 -14.15 -12.27 -2.50
CA ARG A 707 -15.59 -12.23 -2.76
C ARG A 707 -15.92 -11.26 -3.90
N THR A 708 -15.39 -10.04 -3.87
CA THR A 708 -15.67 -9.03 -4.91
C THR A 708 -15.18 -9.47 -6.29
N PHE A 709 -13.99 -10.07 -6.40
CA PHE A 709 -13.50 -10.61 -7.66
C PHE A 709 -14.41 -11.73 -8.20
N PHE A 710 -14.79 -12.69 -7.36
CA PHE A 710 -15.66 -13.79 -7.77
C PHE A 710 -17.09 -13.31 -8.12
N GLU A 711 -17.65 -12.34 -7.39
CA GLU A 711 -18.95 -11.73 -7.70
C GLU A 711 -18.94 -11.01 -9.06
N ARG A 712 -17.89 -10.21 -9.33
CA ARG A 712 -17.71 -9.54 -10.63
C ARG A 712 -17.61 -10.54 -11.76
N ALA A 713 -16.77 -11.57 -11.60
CA ALA A 713 -16.61 -12.62 -12.60
C ALA A 713 -17.93 -13.36 -12.87
N LEU A 714 -18.67 -13.70 -11.80
CA LEU A 714 -19.95 -14.40 -11.93
C LEU A 714 -20.99 -13.55 -12.65
N LEU A 715 -21.02 -12.24 -12.39
CA LEU A 715 -21.92 -11.30 -13.06
C LEU A 715 -21.63 -11.23 -14.58
N LEU A 716 -20.36 -11.21 -14.99
CA LEU A 716 -19.97 -11.24 -16.40
C LEU A 716 -20.42 -12.53 -17.10
N VAL A 717 -20.26 -13.67 -16.43
CA VAL A 717 -20.64 -14.98 -16.97
C VAL A 717 -22.16 -15.14 -17.06
N CYS A 718 -22.91 -14.70 -16.05
CA CYS A 718 -24.36 -14.84 -15.99
C CYS A 718 -25.12 -13.89 -16.93
N ASN A 719 -24.53 -12.74 -17.28
CA ASN A 719 -25.16 -11.76 -18.17
C ASN A 719 -25.03 -12.10 -19.66
N GLU A 720 -24.31 -13.17 -20.02
CA GLU A 720 -24.15 -13.60 -21.41
C GLU A 720 -25.43 -14.30 -21.92
N PRO A 721 -26.09 -13.78 -22.98
CA PRO A 721 -27.37 -14.32 -23.46
C PRO A 721 -27.25 -15.72 -24.08
N ARG A 722 -26.05 -16.15 -24.47
CA ARG A 722 -25.77 -17.49 -25.02
C ARG A 722 -24.51 -18.07 -24.35
N PRO A 723 -24.62 -18.68 -23.18
CA PRO A 723 -23.46 -19.22 -22.47
C PRO A 723 -22.84 -20.38 -23.26
N THR A 724 -21.55 -20.28 -23.54
CA THR A 724 -20.75 -21.40 -24.06
C THR A 724 -20.50 -22.45 -22.97
N SER A 725 -20.06 -23.65 -23.34
CA SER A 725 -19.67 -24.69 -22.36
C SER A 725 -18.58 -24.21 -21.40
N ARG A 726 -17.69 -23.33 -21.87
CA ARG A 726 -16.64 -22.71 -21.03
C ARG A 726 -17.20 -21.70 -20.04
N LEU A 727 -18.18 -20.89 -20.43
CA LEU A 727 -18.87 -19.98 -19.50
C LEU A 727 -19.65 -20.75 -18.43
N ALA A 728 -20.28 -21.88 -18.78
CA ALA A 728 -20.93 -22.75 -17.80
C ALA A 728 -19.92 -23.35 -16.79
N HIS A 729 -18.70 -23.68 -17.23
CA HIS A 729 -17.61 -24.08 -16.34
C HIS A 729 -17.23 -22.96 -15.35
N TRP A 730 -17.00 -21.74 -15.86
CA TRP A 730 -16.69 -20.60 -15.00
C TRP A 730 -17.80 -20.29 -14.00
N GLN A 731 -19.07 -20.33 -14.43
CA GLN A 731 -20.21 -20.10 -13.53
C GLN A 731 -20.16 -21.06 -12.33
N ARG A 732 -20.00 -22.36 -12.58
CA ARG A 732 -19.92 -23.39 -11.54
C ARG A 732 -18.73 -23.17 -10.60
N LEU A 733 -17.55 -22.91 -11.18
CA LEU A 733 -16.31 -22.70 -10.44
C LEU A 733 -16.43 -21.48 -9.52
N LEU A 734 -16.85 -20.34 -10.07
CA LEU A 734 -17.01 -19.07 -9.35
C LEU A 734 -18.05 -19.15 -8.23
N THR A 735 -19.20 -19.79 -8.49
CA THR A 735 -20.22 -20.01 -7.46
C THR A 735 -19.70 -20.88 -6.31
N ARG A 736 -18.87 -21.91 -6.60
CA ARG A 736 -18.21 -22.72 -5.58
C ARG A 736 -17.22 -21.90 -4.76
N HIS A 737 -16.38 -21.09 -5.42
CA HIS A 737 -15.42 -20.22 -4.74
C HIS A 737 -16.13 -19.21 -3.84
N LEU A 738 -17.23 -18.59 -4.28
CA LEU A 738 -18.05 -17.73 -3.41
C LEU A 738 -18.59 -18.48 -2.19
N GLY A 739 -19.10 -19.71 -2.38
CA GLY A 739 -19.55 -20.55 -1.28
C GLY A 739 -18.43 -20.82 -0.25
N HIS A 740 -17.23 -21.18 -0.72
CA HIS A 740 -16.07 -21.38 0.13
C HIS A 740 -15.64 -20.07 0.84
N THR A 741 -15.60 -18.95 0.13
CA THR A 741 -15.26 -17.64 0.72
C THR A 741 -16.26 -17.25 1.81
N HIS A 742 -17.57 -17.44 1.58
CA HIS A 742 -18.59 -17.19 2.61
C HIS A 742 -18.41 -18.08 3.85
N PHE A 743 -18.04 -19.35 3.65
CA PHE A 743 -17.74 -20.26 4.75
C PHE A 743 -16.54 -19.76 5.57
N LEU A 744 -15.45 -19.35 4.90
CA LEU A 744 -14.28 -18.78 5.58
C LEU A 744 -14.59 -17.45 6.31
N MET A 745 -15.56 -16.68 5.81
CA MET A 745 -16.05 -15.47 6.48
C MET A 745 -17.04 -15.75 7.65
N GLY A 746 -17.35 -17.02 7.94
CA GLY A 746 -18.31 -17.42 8.98
C GLY A 746 -19.78 -17.22 8.59
N ASN A 747 -20.08 -17.00 7.32
CA ASN A 747 -21.44 -16.81 6.80
C ASN A 747 -22.02 -18.14 6.30
N SER A 748 -22.13 -19.13 7.19
CA SER A 748 -22.44 -20.53 6.86
C SER A 748 -23.79 -20.72 6.13
N GLY A 749 -24.79 -19.89 6.41
CA GLY A 749 -26.06 -19.90 5.66
C GLY A 749 -25.91 -19.49 4.18
N LEU A 750 -25.19 -18.40 3.90
CA LEU A 750 -24.90 -17.96 2.53
C LEU A 750 -23.96 -18.93 1.81
N ALA A 751 -23.01 -19.52 2.55
CA ALA A 751 -22.13 -20.56 2.04
C ALA A 751 -22.94 -21.76 1.53
N ARG A 752 -23.90 -22.26 2.32
CA ARG A 752 -24.79 -23.37 1.92
C ARG A 752 -25.53 -23.03 0.64
N GLN A 753 -26.19 -21.87 0.58
CA GLN A 753 -26.95 -21.45 -0.60
C GLN A 753 -26.08 -21.46 -1.88
N ARG A 754 -24.91 -20.82 -1.84
CA ARG A 754 -24.01 -20.77 -3.00
C ARG A 754 -23.48 -22.15 -3.38
N LEU A 755 -23.11 -22.98 -2.41
CA LEU A 755 -22.62 -24.32 -2.73
C LEU A 755 -23.73 -25.22 -3.29
N GLU A 756 -24.98 -25.12 -2.84
CA GLU A 756 -26.12 -25.83 -3.41
C GLU A 756 -26.39 -25.40 -4.87
N GLU A 757 -26.31 -24.09 -5.17
CA GLU A 757 -26.36 -23.58 -6.53
C GLU A 757 -25.23 -24.19 -7.40
N SER A 758 -24.01 -24.23 -6.89
CA SER A 758 -22.86 -24.84 -7.58
C SER A 758 -23.04 -26.36 -7.79
N LEU A 759 -23.64 -27.07 -6.83
CA LEU A 759 -23.88 -28.51 -6.91
C LEU A 759 -24.86 -28.84 -8.05
N VAL A 760 -25.93 -28.07 -8.20
CA VAL A 760 -26.89 -28.20 -9.30
C VAL A 760 -26.21 -27.96 -10.66
N LEU A 761 -25.33 -26.95 -10.74
CA LEU A 761 -24.57 -26.67 -11.96
C LEU A 761 -23.57 -27.79 -12.28
N ALA A 762 -22.90 -28.35 -11.27
CA ALA A 762 -21.98 -29.48 -11.42
C ALA A 762 -22.70 -30.72 -11.97
N ARG A 763 -23.86 -31.06 -11.40
CA ARG A 763 -24.68 -32.20 -11.85
C ARG A 763 -25.12 -32.05 -13.31
N ARG A 764 -25.58 -30.87 -13.72
CA ARG A 764 -26.01 -30.60 -15.10
C ARG A 764 -24.89 -30.69 -16.12
N SER A 765 -23.66 -30.43 -15.70
CA SER A 765 -22.47 -30.44 -16.56
C SER A 765 -21.70 -31.76 -16.55
N GLU A 766 -22.15 -32.76 -15.78
CA GLU A 766 -21.48 -34.06 -15.60
C GLU A 766 -20.01 -33.94 -15.14
N ASP A 767 -19.66 -32.84 -14.46
CA ASP A 767 -18.32 -32.61 -13.92
C ASP A 767 -18.17 -33.26 -12.55
N GLN A 768 -17.80 -34.54 -12.54
CA GLN A 768 -17.70 -35.36 -11.32
C GLN A 768 -16.71 -34.80 -10.29
N ARG A 769 -15.58 -34.22 -10.71
CA ARG A 769 -14.59 -33.65 -9.78
C ARG A 769 -15.11 -32.41 -9.07
N SER A 770 -15.74 -31.50 -9.83
CA SER A 770 -16.37 -30.31 -9.25
C SER A 770 -17.52 -30.70 -8.32
N TYR A 771 -18.29 -31.71 -8.71
CA TYR A 771 -19.40 -32.26 -7.92
C TYR A 771 -18.93 -32.79 -6.56
N VAL A 772 -17.92 -33.68 -6.54
CA VAL A 772 -17.31 -34.22 -5.31
C VAL A 772 -16.76 -33.11 -4.42
N THR A 773 -16.05 -32.13 -4.99
CA THR A 773 -15.49 -31.03 -4.20
C THR A 773 -16.58 -30.17 -3.56
N THR A 774 -17.66 -29.89 -4.30
CA THR A 774 -18.79 -29.10 -3.79
C THR A 774 -19.57 -29.86 -2.71
N LEU A 775 -19.79 -31.17 -2.87
CA LEU A 775 -20.38 -32.02 -1.83
C LEU A 775 -19.53 -32.02 -0.55
N SER A 776 -18.21 -32.14 -0.67
CA SER A 776 -17.32 -32.10 0.50
C SER A 776 -17.31 -30.75 1.21
N LEU A 777 -17.54 -29.64 0.50
CA LEU A 777 -17.68 -28.33 1.13
C LEU A 777 -19.05 -28.17 1.79
N LEU A 778 -20.12 -28.62 1.11
CA LEU A 778 -21.48 -28.63 1.66
C LEU A 778 -21.56 -29.43 2.95
N SER A 779 -20.97 -30.61 2.99
CA SER A 779 -20.99 -31.44 4.19
C SER A 779 -20.36 -30.75 5.40
N ARG A 780 -19.28 -29.99 5.20
CA ARG A 780 -18.64 -29.21 6.27
C ARG A 780 -19.55 -28.09 6.75
N VAL A 781 -20.19 -27.37 5.82
CA VAL A 781 -21.13 -26.29 6.13
C VAL A 781 -22.36 -26.83 6.86
N THR A 782 -22.93 -27.95 6.42
CA THR A 782 -24.13 -28.53 7.04
C THR A 782 -23.84 -29.15 8.41
N ILE A 783 -22.66 -29.75 8.62
CA ILE A 783 -22.20 -30.14 9.97
C ILE A 783 -22.17 -28.93 10.90
N GLU A 784 -21.62 -27.78 10.44
CA GLU A 784 -21.56 -26.57 11.27
C GLU A 784 -22.93 -26.00 11.62
N LEU A 785 -23.88 -26.10 10.68
CA LEU A 785 -25.28 -25.68 10.86
C LEU A 785 -26.11 -26.70 11.69
N GLY A 786 -25.59 -27.90 11.94
CA GLY A 786 -26.28 -28.95 12.70
C GLY A 786 -27.24 -29.82 11.88
N ASP A 787 -27.33 -29.65 10.56
CA ASP A 787 -28.14 -30.52 9.68
C ASP A 787 -27.36 -31.80 9.34
N TYR A 788 -27.29 -32.68 10.33
CA TYR A 788 -26.47 -33.87 10.22
C TYR A 788 -27.02 -34.89 9.22
N ALA A 789 -28.35 -34.95 9.00
CA ALA A 789 -28.95 -35.90 8.06
C ALA A 789 -28.56 -35.54 6.62
N GLN A 790 -28.64 -34.24 6.27
CA GLN A 790 -28.21 -33.77 4.97
C GLN A 790 -26.68 -33.91 4.80
N ALA A 791 -25.90 -33.65 5.86
CA ALA A 791 -24.45 -33.86 5.85
C ALA A 791 -24.05 -35.31 5.54
N GLU A 792 -24.75 -36.29 6.12
CA GLU A 792 -24.50 -37.72 5.87
C GLU A 792 -24.71 -38.07 4.41
N SER A 793 -25.87 -37.68 3.86
CA SER A 793 -26.21 -37.88 2.45
C SER A 793 -25.12 -37.32 1.51
N TYR A 794 -24.66 -36.08 1.78
CA TYR A 794 -23.59 -35.47 0.99
C TYR A 794 -22.25 -36.21 1.12
N ILE A 795 -21.89 -36.70 2.30
CA ILE A 795 -20.62 -37.40 2.52
C ILE A 795 -20.64 -38.79 1.88
N GLU A 796 -21.74 -39.52 1.99
CA GLU A 796 -21.88 -40.86 1.38
C GLU A 796 -21.79 -40.79 -0.15
N GLU A 797 -22.47 -39.81 -0.76
CA GLU A 797 -22.40 -39.54 -2.20
C GLU A 797 -20.98 -39.11 -2.62
N CYS A 798 -20.31 -38.30 -1.79
CA CYS A 798 -18.92 -37.90 -2.03
C CYS A 798 -17.96 -39.10 -1.95
N LEU A 799 -18.17 -40.00 -0.99
CA LEU A 799 -17.33 -41.18 -0.74
C LEU A 799 -17.45 -42.22 -1.86
N SER A 800 -18.65 -42.45 -2.40
CA SER A 800 -18.84 -43.37 -3.53
C SER A 800 -18.12 -42.86 -4.78
N LEU A 801 -18.31 -41.58 -5.11
CA LEU A 801 -17.70 -40.94 -6.28
C LEU A 801 -16.18 -40.81 -6.15
N ALA A 802 -15.65 -40.48 -4.98
CA ALA A 802 -14.20 -40.39 -4.77
C ALA A 802 -13.50 -41.75 -4.99
N ARG A 803 -14.16 -42.86 -4.65
CA ARG A 803 -13.66 -44.22 -4.94
C ARG A 803 -13.70 -44.55 -6.43
N GLU A 804 -14.75 -44.13 -7.13
CA GLU A 804 -14.85 -44.30 -8.59
C GLU A 804 -13.77 -43.51 -9.35
N LEU A 805 -13.38 -42.34 -8.82
CA LEU A 805 -12.36 -41.46 -9.40
C LEU A 805 -10.91 -41.79 -9.01
N ASP A 806 -10.69 -42.78 -8.12
CA ASP A 806 -9.39 -43.12 -7.49
C ASP A 806 -8.66 -41.91 -6.86
N ASP A 807 -9.41 -40.94 -6.33
CA ASP A 807 -8.84 -39.80 -5.59
C ASP A 807 -8.54 -40.18 -4.14
N ARG A 808 -7.38 -40.80 -3.94
CA ARG A 808 -6.93 -41.25 -2.61
C ARG A 808 -6.66 -40.11 -1.64
N SER A 809 -6.22 -38.94 -2.11
CA SER A 809 -6.05 -37.75 -1.27
C SER A 809 -7.40 -37.21 -0.79
N GLY A 810 -8.36 -37.06 -1.69
CA GLY A 810 -9.73 -36.65 -1.36
C GLY A 810 -10.40 -37.63 -0.41
N LEU A 811 -10.13 -38.93 -0.57
CA LEU A 811 -10.65 -39.97 0.32
C LEU A 811 -10.21 -39.76 1.78
N VAL A 812 -8.97 -39.32 2.04
CA VAL A 812 -8.49 -38.99 3.40
C VAL A 812 -9.36 -37.90 4.03
N ASP A 813 -9.63 -36.82 3.28
CA ASP A 813 -10.44 -35.69 3.77
C ASP A 813 -11.92 -36.05 3.93
N ILE A 814 -12.48 -36.85 3.02
CA ILE A 814 -13.87 -37.30 3.09
C ILE A 814 -14.08 -38.21 4.31
N LEU A 815 -13.19 -39.19 4.53
CA LEU A 815 -13.23 -40.06 5.71
C LEU A 815 -13.10 -39.25 7.00
N ARG A 816 -12.23 -38.23 7.01
CA ARG A 816 -12.11 -37.31 8.14
C ARG A 816 -13.39 -36.51 8.37
N ASN A 817 -14.04 -36.02 7.31
CA ASN A 817 -15.32 -35.31 7.43
C ASN A 817 -16.45 -36.23 7.92
N LEU A 818 -16.46 -37.50 7.50
CA LEU A 818 -17.40 -38.51 8.03
C LEU A 818 -17.17 -38.75 9.52
N GLY A 819 -15.90 -38.83 9.94
CA GLY A 819 -15.55 -38.86 11.36
C GLY A 819 -16.04 -37.62 12.11
N ASN A 820 -15.90 -36.41 11.54
CA ASN A 820 -16.41 -35.17 12.13
C ASN A 820 -17.94 -35.20 12.26
N LEU A 821 -18.64 -35.72 11.27
CA LEU A 821 -20.10 -35.89 11.31
C LEU A 821 -20.52 -36.83 12.45
N CYS A 822 -19.91 -38.02 12.53
CA CYS A 822 -20.18 -38.98 13.60
C CYS A 822 -19.85 -38.38 14.97
N PHE A 823 -18.73 -37.65 15.08
CA PHE A 823 -18.34 -36.92 16.28
C PHE A 823 -19.41 -35.89 16.68
N SER A 824 -19.85 -35.04 15.76
CA SER A 824 -20.91 -34.04 16.00
C SER A 824 -22.29 -34.63 16.34
N ARG A 825 -22.51 -35.92 16.07
CA ARG A 825 -23.71 -36.68 16.49
C ARG A 825 -23.55 -37.42 17.82
N GLY A 826 -22.36 -37.42 18.43
CA GLY A 826 -22.04 -38.24 19.60
C GLY A 826 -21.80 -39.73 19.29
N ALA A 827 -21.72 -40.13 18.02
CA ALA A 827 -21.46 -41.50 17.59
C ALA A 827 -19.95 -41.81 17.61
N TYR A 828 -19.36 -41.79 18.81
CA TYR A 828 -17.92 -41.80 19.02
C TYR A 828 -17.18 -43.04 18.48
N GLU A 829 -17.75 -44.24 18.64
CA GLU A 829 -17.14 -45.46 18.07
C GLU A 829 -17.03 -45.40 16.53
N GLN A 830 -18.05 -44.85 15.87
CA GLN A 830 -18.06 -44.70 14.42
C GLN A 830 -17.08 -43.60 14.00
N ALA A 831 -17.04 -42.49 14.74
CA ALA A 831 -16.06 -41.42 14.52
C ALA A 831 -14.62 -41.95 14.57
N GLN A 832 -14.31 -42.79 15.57
CA GLN A 832 -13.00 -43.41 15.74
C GLN A 832 -12.61 -44.25 14.53
N ARG A 833 -13.53 -45.11 14.06
CA ARG A 833 -13.30 -45.95 12.86
C ARG A 833 -13.00 -45.11 11.63
N HIS A 834 -13.75 -44.04 11.41
CA HIS A 834 -13.56 -43.18 10.23
C HIS A 834 -12.27 -42.36 10.30
N TYR A 835 -11.92 -41.81 11.47
CA TYR A 835 -10.63 -41.14 11.63
C TYR A 835 -9.44 -42.10 11.49
N GLN A 836 -9.55 -43.33 12.01
CA GLN A 836 -8.49 -44.35 11.85
C GLN A 836 -8.33 -44.77 10.38
N ALA A 837 -9.44 -44.90 9.64
CA ALA A 837 -9.40 -45.16 8.21
C ALA A 837 -8.75 -44.01 7.44
N SER A 838 -9.09 -42.76 7.78
CA SER A 838 -8.46 -41.55 7.22
C SER A 838 -6.95 -41.54 7.48
N LEU A 839 -6.52 -41.84 8.71
CA LEU A 839 -5.11 -41.93 9.09
C LEU A 839 -4.36 -43.00 8.29
N THR A 840 -4.94 -44.20 8.17
CA THR A 840 -4.32 -45.34 7.46
C THR A 840 -4.11 -45.00 5.99
N VAL A 841 -5.14 -44.49 5.30
CA VAL A 841 -5.03 -44.10 3.89
C VAL A 841 -4.01 -42.97 3.72
N GLY A 842 -3.98 -42.01 4.66
CA GLY A 842 -2.99 -40.92 4.66
C GLY A 842 -1.55 -41.43 4.78
N GLN A 843 -1.31 -42.43 5.64
CA GLN A 843 -0.02 -43.08 5.79
C GLN A 843 0.40 -43.83 4.53
N ASP A 844 -0.52 -44.58 3.91
CA ASP A 844 -0.26 -45.37 2.70
C ASP A 844 0.21 -44.50 1.52
N ILE A 845 -0.33 -43.28 1.39
CA ILE A 845 0.01 -42.35 0.31
C ILE A 845 1.04 -41.28 0.69
N GLY A 846 1.51 -41.29 1.95
CA GLY A 846 2.45 -40.28 2.46
C GLY A 846 1.86 -38.86 2.57
N TYR A 847 0.55 -38.72 2.71
CA TYR A 847 -0.12 -37.41 2.83
C TYR A 847 -0.05 -36.86 4.26
N GLN A 848 1.12 -36.31 4.61
CA GLN A 848 1.45 -35.84 5.96
C GLN A 848 0.43 -34.84 6.56
N ALA A 849 -0.10 -33.91 5.76
CA ALA A 849 -1.11 -32.97 6.23
C ALA A 849 -2.43 -33.68 6.62
N GLY A 850 -2.82 -34.72 5.87
CA GLY A 850 -3.98 -35.55 6.19
C GLY A 850 -3.77 -36.40 7.45
N ILE A 851 -2.60 -37.03 7.58
CA ILE A 851 -2.18 -37.79 8.76
C ILE A 851 -2.33 -36.94 10.03
N THR A 852 -1.77 -35.74 10.01
CA THR A 852 -1.72 -34.91 11.22
C THR A 852 -3.10 -34.38 11.61
N LYS A 853 -3.96 -34.06 10.63
CA LYS A 853 -5.36 -33.70 10.88
C LYS A 853 -6.17 -34.87 11.45
N ALA A 854 -5.95 -36.08 10.96
CA ALA A 854 -6.61 -37.28 11.48
C ALA A 854 -6.19 -37.59 12.92
N LEU A 855 -4.89 -37.49 13.23
CA LEU A 855 -4.35 -37.66 14.59
C LEU A 855 -4.91 -36.61 15.57
N CYS A 856 -5.00 -35.34 15.15
CA CYS A 856 -5.61 -34.28 15.96
C CYS A 856 -7.08 -34.61 16.29
N ASN A 857 -7.85 -35.06 15.30
CA ASN A 857 -9.25 -35.44 15.50
C ASN A 857 -9.41 -36.70 16.39
N LEU A 858 -8.54 -37.71 16.25
CA LEU A 858 -8.52 -38.87 17.14
C LEU A 858 -8.18 -38.48 18.58
N GLY A 859 -7.21 -37.57 18.76
CA GLY A 859 -6.86 -37.03 20.07
C GLY A 859 -8.04 -36.34 20.76
N ARG A 860 -8.75 -35.46 20.05
CA ARG A 860 -9.96 -34.79 20.56
C ARG A 860 -11.08 -35.77 20.89
N LEU A 861 -11.34 -36.73 20.00
CA LEU A 861 -12.33 -37.77 20.25
C LEU A 861 -12.01 -38.55 21.53
N ALA A 862 -10.74 -38.89 21.75
CA ALA A 862 -10.30 -39.59 22.95
C ALA A 862 -10.43 -38.72 24.23
N ILE A 863 -10.22 -37.39 24.15
CA ILE A 863 -10.51 -36.46 25.26
C ILE A 863 -12.00 -36.55 25.65
N ASP A 864 -12.89 -36.44 24.67
CA ASP A 864 -14.35 -36.46 24.89
C ASP A 864 -14.83 -37.79 25.47
N MET A 865 -14.22 -38.91 25.07
CA MET A 865 -14.52 -40.23 25.63
C MET A 865 -13.92 -40.46 27.03
N GLY A 866 -13.11 -39.52 27.54
CA GLY A 866 -12.38 -39.67 28.81
C GLY A 866 -11.15 -40.58 28.72
N GLU A 867 -10.72 -40.94 27.51
CA GLU A 867 -9.58 -41.82 27.22
C GLU A 867 -8.28 -41.00 27.11
N TYR A 868 -7.81 -40.47 28.23
CA TYR A 868 -6.72 -39.49 28.24
C TYR A 868 -5.34 -40.02 27.82
N GLU A 869 -5.01 -41.30 28.09
CA GLU A 869 -3.74 -41.89 27.65
C GLU A 869 -3.70 -42.12 26.13
N PRO A 870 -4.73 -42.73 25.49
CA PRO A 870 -4.84 -42.75 24.03
C PRO A 870 -4.83 -41.35 23.42
N ALA A 871 -5.55 -40.39 24.00
CA ALA A 871 -5.55 -39.00 23.54
C ALA A 871 -4.13 -38.43 23.49
N ARG A 872 -3.35 -38.60 24.57
CA ARG A 872 -1.97 -38.13 24.64
C ARG A 872 -1.10 -38.75 23.55
N ALA A 873 -1.21 -40.06 23.33
CA ALA A 873 -0.42 -40.76 22.32
C ALA A 873 -0.69 -40.23 20.90
N TYR A 874 -1.96 -40.06 20.51
CA TYR A 874 -2.32 -39.50 19.20
C TYR A 874 -1.82 -38.07 19.02
N LEU A 875 -1.97 -37.24 20.05
CA LEU A 875 -1.57 -35.83 19.99
C LEU A 875 -0.04 -35.67 19.96
N GLU A 876 0.71 -36.47 20.71
CA GLU A 876 2.19 -36.49 20.69
C GLU A 876 2.73 -36.98 19.33
N GLU A 877 2.11 -38.00 18.74
CA GLU A 877 2.47 -38.44 17.39
C GLU A 877 2.16 -37.37 16.35
N GLY A 878 0.97 -36.75 16.44
CA GLY A 878 0.60 -35.61 15.61
C GLY A 878 1.59 -34.46 15.77
N LEU A 879 2.09 -34.21 16.98
CA LEU A 879 3.00 -33.11 17.26
C LEU A 879 4.35 -33.36 16.59
N ARG A 880 4.83 -34.60 16.63
CA ARG A 880 6.05 -35.03 15.93
C ARG A 880 5.93 -34.85 14.41
N VAL A 881 4.82 -35.30 13.80
CA VAL A 881 4.60 -35.16 12.36
C VAL A 881 4.44 -33.68 11.96
N GLY A 882 3.65 -32.92 12.73
CA GLY A 882 3.47 -31.48 12.51
C GLY A 882 4.76 -30.67 12.65
N THR A 883 5.65 -31.07 13.57
CA THR A 883 6.98 -30.46 13.72
C THR A 883 7.86 -30.69 12.49
N VAL A 884 7.84 -31.88 11.90
CA VAL A 884 8.57 -32.17 10.66
C VAL A 884 8.02 -31.36 9.47
N LEU A 885 6.70 -31.14 9.43
CA LEU A 885 6.05 -30.30 8.42
C LEU A 885 6.31 -28.80 8.60
N GLY A 886 6.74 -28.37 9.79
CA GLY A 886 6.84 -26.95 10.14
C GLY A 886 5.49 -26.25 10.29
N ASP A 887 4.37 -26.98 10.42
CA ASP A 887 3.03 -26.39 10.53
C ASP A 887 2.78 -25.90 11.96
N ARG A 888 3.15 -24.65 12.23
CA ARG A 888 3.04 -24.00 13.55
C ARG A 888 1.60 -23.93 14.08
N VAL A 889 0.58 -23.79 13.23
CA VAL A 889 -0.83 -23.83 13.70
C VAL A 889 -1.20 -25.21 14.18
N LEU A 890 -0.85 -26.23 13.43
CA LEU A 890 -1.23 -27.58 13.79
C LEU A 890 -0.51 -27.99 15.09
N ILE A 891 0.77 -27.61 15.23
CA ILE A 891 1.52 -27.71 16.50
C ILE A 891 0.79 -26.99 17.65
N ALA A 892 0.34 -25.75 17.44
CA ALA A 892 -0.37 -24.99 18.46
C ALA A 892 -1.72 -25.62 18.86
N TYR A 893 -2.46 -26.21 17.91
CA TYR A 893 -3.67 -26.98 18.20
C TYR A 893 -3.37 -28.20 19.06
N LEU A 894 -2.37 -28.98 18.68
CA LEU A 894 -2.00 -30.19 19.41
C LEU A 894 -1.49 -29.89 20.82
N LEU A 895 -0.70 -28.82 21.01
CA LEU A 895 -0.24 -28.39 22.34
C LEU A 895 -1.40 -27.92 23.22
N GLY A 896 -2.37 -27.19 22.64
CA GLY A 896 -3.58 -26.79 23.35
C GLY A 896 -4.41 -27.99 23.80
N ASP A 897 -4.63 -28.95 22.90
CA ASP A 897 -5.37 -30.17 23.18
C ASP A 897 -4.62 -31.05 24.20
N LEU A 898 -3.28 -31.09 24.18
CA LEU A 898 -2.44 -31.74 25.21
C LEU A 898 -2.54 -31.07 26.58
N GLY A 899 -2.65 -29.74 26.62
CA GLY A 899 -2.94 -29.01 27.86
C GLY A 899 -4.32 -29.37 28.42
N GLN A 900 -5.31 -29.59 27.54
CA GLN A 900 -6.66 -30.01 27.92
C GLN A 900 -6.66 -31.44 28.51
N VAL A 901 -5.90 -32.36 27.91
CA VAL A 901 -5.66 -33.71 28.48
C VAL A 901 -5.10 -33.62 29.90
N ALA A 902 -4.08 -32.78 30.13
CA ALA A 902 -3.49 -32.59 31.45
C ALA A 902 -4.50 -32.00 32.46
N PHE A 903 -5.32 -31.04 32.04
CA PHE A 903 -6.38 -30.46 32.86
C PHE A 903 -7.40 -31.51 33.33
N TYR A 904 -7.95 -32.33 32.41
CA TYR A 904 -8.95 -33.34 32.79
C TYR A 904 -8.38 -34.50 33.62
N GLN A 905 -7.08 -34.80 33.50
CA GLN A 905 -6.41 -35.76 34.38
C GLN A 905 -6.12 -35.20 35.79
N GLY A 906 -6.53 -33.97 36.09
CA GLY A 906 -6.24 -33.30 37.38
C GLY A 906 -4.79 -32.86 37.53
N ARG A 907 -3.99 -32.93 36.45
CA ARG A 907 -2.59 -32.44 36.41
C ARG A 907 -2.57 -30.95 36.12
N TYR A 908 -3.20 -30.18 37.00
CA TYR A 908 -3.35 -28.72 36.87
C TYR A 908 -2.03 -27.95 36.87
N GLU A 909 -0.94 -28.57 37.32
CA GLU A 909 0.42 -28.01 37.29
C GLU A 909 1.14 -28.27 35.96
N ASP A 910 0.80 -29.33 35.22
CA ASP A 910 1.40 -29.65 33.91
C ASP A 910 0.71 -28.91 32.75
N ALA A 911 -0.59 -28.63 32.89
CA ALA A 911 -1.40 -27.98 31.86
C ALA A 911 -0.92 -26.58 31.44
N PRO A 912 -0.47 -25.69 32.36
CA PRO A 912 0.01 -24.35 32.02
C PRO A 912 1.17 -24.37 31.04
N THR A 913 2.15 -25.26 31.20
CA THR A 913 3.30 -25.31 30.30
C THR A 913 2.87 -25.54 28.85
N ARG A 914 1.94 -26.48 28.61
CA ARG A 914 1.43 -26.77 27.25
C ARG A 914 0.51 -25.67 26.73
N TYR A 915 -0.31 -25.08 27.59
CA TYR A 915 -1.13 -23.92 27.21
C TYR A 915 -0.27 -22.70 26.90
N GLU A 916 0.78 -22.43 27.67
CA GLU A 916 1.70 -21.31 27.46
C GLU A 916 2.55 -21.51 26.20
N GLU A 917 3.03 -22.72 25.93
CA GLU A 917 3.68 -23.06 24.65
C GLU A 917 2.72 -22.87 23.47
N SER A 918 1.47 -23.37 23.59
CA SER A 918 0.43 -23.15 22.58
C SER A 918 0.15 -21.66 22.40
N LEU A 919 -0.01 -20.90 23.48
CA LEU A 919 -0.30 -19.48 23.47
C LEU A 919 0.87 -18.67 22.91
N ALA A 920 2.12 -19.07 23.18
CA ALA A 920 3.31 -18.44 22.62
C ALA A 920 3.35 -18.63 21.11
N ILE A 921 3.12 -19.86 20.62
CA ILE A 921 3.07 -20.12 19.18
C ILE A 921 1.86 -19.41 18.55
N ARG A 922 0.71 -19.39 19.21
CA ARG A 922 -0.49 -18.68 18.74
C ARG A 922 -0.31 -17.18 18.71
N ARG A 923 0.50 -16.61 19.60
CA ARG A 923 0.92 -15.20 19.56
C ARG A 923 1.95 -14.96 18.46
N GLU A 924 2.81 -15.92 18.16
CA GLU A 924 3.83 -15.85 17.08
C GLU A 924 3.21 -16.01 15.68
N ILE A 925 2.15 -16.81 15.53
CA ILE A 925 1.36 -16.93 14.30
C ILE A 925 0.12 -16.01 14.31
N GLY A 926 0.01 -15.22 15.39
CA GLY A 926 -1.13 -14.45 15.90
C GLY A 926 -2.53 -14.93 15.54
N ASP A 927 -2.75 -16.21 15.69
CA ASP A 927 -4.07 -16.78 15.79
C ASP A 927 -4.79 -16.18 17.03
N GLN A 928 -5.54 -15.09 16.81
CA GLN A 928 -6.26 -14.34 17.84
C GLN A 928 -7.39 -15.18 18.43
N GLU A 929 -8.14 -15.92 17.59
CA GLU A 929 -9.20 -16.81 18.06
C GLU A 929 -8.60 -17.90 18.95
N GLY A 930 -7.55 -18.57 18.47
CA GLY A 930 -6.91 -19.63 19.24
C GLY A 930 -6.27 -19.09 20.51
N SER A 931 -5.70 -17.89 20.49
CA SER A 931 -5.17 -17.23 21.69
C SER A 931 -6.28 -16.98 22.72
N ALA A 932 -7.46 -16.54 22.28
CA ALA A 932 -8.62 -16.39 23.13
C ALA A 932 -9.14 -17.76 23.65
N LYS A 933 -9.08 -18.82 22.82
CA LYS A 933 -9.43 -20.18 23.22
C LYS A 933 -8.49 -20.70 24.31
N ILE A 934 -7.18 -20.56 24.17
CA ILE A 934 -6.22 -20.98 25.20
C ILE A 934 -6.37 -20.14 26.47
N ARG A 935 -6.65 -18.83 26.36
CA ARG A 935 -7.01 -18.01 27.53
C ARG A 935 -8.27 -18.51 28.23
N THR A 936 -9.28 -18.96 27.49
CA THR A 936 -10.47 -19.59 28.08
C THR A 936 -10.05 -20.82 28.91
N PHE A 937 -9.17 -21.67 28.38
CA PHE A 937 -8.68 -22.86 29.10
C PHE A 937 -7.82 -22.53 30.33
N LEU A 938 -7.00 -21.48 30.26
CA LEU A 938 -6.27 -20.96 31.43
C LEU A 938 -7.23 -20.42 32.50
N GLY A 939 -8.32 -19.76 32.09
CA GLY A 939 -9.38 -19.32 32.97
C GLY A 939 -10.13 -20.49 33.63
N ASP A 940 -10.44 -21.55 32.87
CA ASP A 940 -11.06 -22.79 33.39
C ASP A 940 -10.17 -23.44 34.45
N ARG A 941 -8.85 -23.49 34.21
CA ARG A 941 -7.86 -23.93 35.20
C ARG A 941 -7.86 -23.07 36.45
N ALA A 942 -7.75 -21.75 36.30
CA ALA A 942 -7.72 -20.82 37.43
C ALA A 942 -8.98 -20.96 38.29
N LEU A 943 -10.14 -21.10 37.66
CA LEU A 943 -11.40 -21.34 38.36
C LEU A 943 -11.41 -22.68 39.11
N ALA A 944 -10.90 -23.76 38.51
CA ALA A 944 -10.79 -25.06 39.17
C ALA A 944 -9.87 -25.04 40.41
N LEU A 945 -8.86 -24.16 40.43
CA LEU A 945 -7.98 -23.92 41.58
C LEU A 945 -8.55 -22.91 42.59
N GLY A 946 -9.72 -22.31 42.31
CA GLY A 946 -10.34 -21.29 43.14
C GLY A 946 -9.75 -19.89 42.98
N HIS A 947 -8.89 -19.65 41.99
CA HIS A 947 -8.30 -18.35 41.68
C HIS A 947 -9.26 -17.49 40.85
N ILE A 948 -10.27 -16.93 41.53
CA ILE A 948 -11.39 -16.21 40.88
C ILE A 948 -10.91 -14.98 40.08
N GLU A 949 -9.99 -14.18 40.61
CA GLU A 949 -9.48 -12.98 39.92
C GLU A 949 -8.67 -13.31 38.65
N GLU A 950 -7.84 -14.36 38.71
CA GLU A 950 -7.07 -14.87 37.57
C GLU A 950 -8.00 -15.40 36.46
N ALA A 951 -9.05 -16.14 36.85
CA ALA A 951 -10.08 -16.61 35.92
C ALA A 951 -10.83 -15.46 35.24
N LEU A 952 -11.21 -14.42 36.00
CA LEU A 952 -11.87 -13.23 35.47
C LEU A 952 -11.00 -12.54 34.43
N GLY A 953 -9.71 -12.33 34.74
CA GLY A 953 -8.75 -11.70 33.82
C GLY A 953 -8.64 -12.46 32.51
N HIS A 954 -8.49 -13.79 32.56
CA HIS A 954 -8.38 -14.62 31.37
C HIS A 954 -9.65 -14.64 30.51
N TYR A 955 -10.84 -14.74 31.12
CA TYR A 955 -12.10 -14.71 30.37
C TYR A 955 -12.39 -13.34 29.76
N ALA A 956 -12.09 -12.25 30.48
CA ALA A 956 -12.24 -10.89 29.98
C ALA A 956 -11.32 -10.61 28.79
N GLU A 957 -10.04 -11.02 28.87
CA GLU A 957 -9.12 -10.93 27.74
C GLU A 957 -9.59 -11.77 26.54
N SER A 958 -10.08 -12.99 26.78
CA SER A 958 -10.67 -13.83 25.73
C SER A 958 -11.85 -13.15 25.05
N LEU A 959 -12.76 -12.54 25.82
CA LEU A 959 -13.91 -11.81 25.29
C LEU A 959 -13.47 -10.61 24.45
N ALA A 960 -12.55 -9.80 24.96
CA ALA A 960 -12.05 -8.61 24.27
C ALA A 960 -11.41 -8.96 22.91
N ILE A 961 -10.61 -10.03 22.85
CA ILE A 961 -10.01 -10.50 21.59
C ILE A 961 -11.08 -10.95 20.61
N ARG A 962 -12.04 -11.76 21.07
CA ARG A 962 -13.13 -12.31 20.24
C ARG A 962 -14.08 -11.23 19.74
N GLN A 963 -14.32 -10.18 20.53
CA GLN A 963 -15.02 -8.96 20.09
C GLN A 963 -14.22 -8.21 19.04
N GLY A 964 -12.91 -8.02 19.25
CA GLY A 964 -12.01 -7.35 18.30
C GLY A 964 -11.95 -8.03 16.92
N ILE A 965 -12.08 -9.36 16.86
CA ILE A 965 -12.14 -10.12 15.59
C ILE A 965 -13.57 -10.37 15.09
N GLY A 966 -14.60 -9.99 15.84
CA GLY A 966 -16.01 -10.20 15.47
C GLY A 966 -16.46 -11.66 15.41
N TYR A 967 -15.78 -12.58 16.12
CA TYR A 967 -16.10 -14.00 16.11
C TYR A 967 -17.27 -14.32 17.06
N LYS A 968 -18.49 -14.18 16.54
CA LYS A 968 -19.75 -14.25 17.33
C LYS A 968 -19.90 -15.50 18.20
N TRP A 969 -19.47 -16.68 17.70
CA TRP A 969 -19.48 -17.92 18.51
C TRP A 969 -18.55 -17.82 19.72
N GLY A 970 -17.31 -17.39 19.51
CA GLY A 970 -16.34 -17.24 20.60
C GLY A 970 -16.76 -16.16 21.61
N ILE A 971 -17.39 -15.08 21.14
CA ILE A 971 -17.97 -14.05 22.01
C ILE A 971 -18.98 -14.70 22.96
N ALA A 972 -19.95 -15.44 22.42
CA ALA A 972 -20.95 -16.13 23.23
C ALA A 972 -20.34 -17.12 24.23
N VAL A 973 -19.30 -17.89 23.84
CA VAL A 973 -18.57 -18.78 24.76
C VAL A 973 -17.92 -18.00 25.89
N SER A 974 -17.23 -16.89 25.59
CA SER A 974 -16.52 -16.11 26.62
C SER A 974 -17.51 -15.45 27.58
N MET A 975 -18.64 -14.95 27.06
CA MET A 975 -19.74 -14.42 27.86
C MET A 975 -20.37 -15.50 28.74
N ALA A 976 -20.54 -16.72 28.23
CA ALA A 976 -21.06 -17.84 29.01
C ALA A 976 -20.13 -18.23 30.17
N LYS A 977 -18.80 -18.19 29.94
CA LYS A 977 -17.78 -18.42 30.97
C LYS A 977 -17.79 -17.31 32.03
N LEU A 978 -17.87 -16.05 31.63
CA LEU A 978 -18.02 -14.91 32.55
C LEU A 978 -19.33 -14.97 33.35
N GLY A 979 -20.45 -15.32 32.70
CA GLY A 979 -21.73 -15.49 33.38
C GLY A 979 -21.71 -16.64 34.40
N THR A 980 -21.02 -17.74 34.08
CA THR A 980 -20.80 -18.85 35.03
C THR A 980 -19.94 -18.40 36.21
N LEU A 981 -18.89 -17.61 35.96
CA LEU A 981 -18.05 -17.05 37.02
C LEU A 981 -18.84 -16.09 37.93
N ALA A 982 -19.68 -15.23 37.35
CA ALA A 982 -20.57 -14.34 38.09
C ALA A 982 -21.57 -15.12 38.98
N CYS A 983 -22.10 -16.26 38.51
CA CYS A 983 -22.88 -17.18 39.36
C CYS A 983 -22.09 -17.68 40.57
N VAL A 984 -20.81 -18.03 40.39
CA VAL A 984 -19.94 -18.48 41.50
C VAL A 984 -19.67 -17.36 42.51
N GLN A 985 -19.56 -16.11 42.04
CA GLN A 985 -19.39 -14.93 42.88
C GLN A 985 -20.69 -14.44 43.56
N GLY A 986 -21.86 -14.97 43.16
CA GLY A 986 -23.17 -14.54 43.65
C GLY A 986 -23.77 -13.32 42.94
N ASN A 987 -23.15 -12.85 41.85
CA ASN A 987 -23.62 -11.72 41.04
C ASN A 987 -24.66 -12.18 40.00
N TYR A 988 -25.83 -12.62 40.47
CA TYR A 988 -26.82 -13.27 39.61
C TYR A 988 -27.43 -12.38 38.50
N SER A 989 -27.55 -11.08 38.72
CA SER A 989 -28.06 -10.14 37.70
C SER A 989 -27.09 -9.98 36.53
N GLU A 990 -25.79 -9.86 36.83
CA GLU A 990 -24.72 -9.81 35.82
C GLU A 990 -24.61 -11.14 35.07
N ALA A 991 -24.72 -12.26 35.80
CA ALA A 991 -24.75 -13.59 35.21
C ALA A 991 -25.92 -13.76 34.22
N ALA A 992 -27.12 -13.30 34.59
CA ALA A 992 -28.27 -13.33 33.69
C ALA A 992 -28.00 -12.54 32.41
N LEU A 993 -27.59 -11.27 32.51
CA LEU A 993 -27.33 -10.41 31.37
C LEU A 993 -26.36 -11.06 30.36
N LEU A 994 -25.20 -11.53 30.85
CA LEU A 994 -24.18 -12.16 30.02
C LEU A 994 -24.68 -13.45 29.35
N LEU A 995 -25.43 -14.28 30.06
CA LEU A 995 -25.93 -15.56 29.54
C LEU A 995 -27.03 -15.38 28.50
N TYR A 996 -27.95 -14.43 28.68
CA TYR A 996 -29.01 -14.17 27.71
C TYR A 996 -28.48 -13.46 26.45
N GLU A 997 -27.54 -12.53 26.58
CA GLU A 997 -26.86 -11.95 25.41
C GLU A 997 -26.07 -13.00 24.62
N ALA A 998 -25.36 -13.90 25.32
CA ALA A 998 -24.69 -15.02 24.69
C ALA A 998 -25.69 -15.91 23.93
N LEU A 999 -26.84 -16.22 24.53
CA LEU A 999 -27.88 -17.04 23.92
C LEU A 999 -28.45 -16.39 22.65
N ALA A 1000 -28.75 -15.10 22.69
CA ALA A 1000 -29.22 -14.34 21.53
C ALA A 1000 -28.17 -14.32 20.39
N GLY A 1001 -26.89 -14.20 20.75
CA GLY A 1001 -25.77 -14.28 19.81
C GLY A 1001 -25.72 -15.60 19.04
N ILE A 1002 -26.01 -16.74 19.70
CA ILE A 1002 -26.02 -18.05 19.05
C ILE A 1002 -27.14 -18.19 18.02
N ILE A 1003 -28.33 -17.70 18.33
CA ILE A 1003 -29.47 -17.73 17.41
C ILE A 1003 -29.15 -16.93 16.15
N ALA A 1004 -28.53 -15.76 16.29
CA ALA A 1004 -28.18 -14.90 15.16
C ALA A 1004 -27.16 -15.56 14.19
N ILE A 1005 -26.45 -16.60 14.62
CA ILE A 1005 -25.52 -17.37 13.78
C ILE A 1005 -26.21 -18.61 13.17
N GLY A 1006 -27.35 -19.04 13.70
CA GLY A 1006 -28.06 -20.25 13.28
C GLY A 1006 -27.42 -21.56 13.77
N ALA A 1007 -26.48 -21.50 14.72
CA ALA A 1007 -25.76 -22.66 15.26
C ALA A 1007 -26.48 -23.23 16.50
N ILE A 1008 -27.75 -23.62 16.34
CA ILE A 1008 -28.69 -23.93 17.42
C ILE A 1008 -28.19 -25.03 18.37
N PRO A 1009 -27.57 -26.14 17.92
CA PRO A 1009 -27.05 -27.17 18.83
C PRO A 1009 -26.00 -26.64 19.80
N LYS A 1010 -25.28 -25.58 19.44
CA LYS A 1010 -24.24 -25.02 20.29
C LYS A 1010 -24.79 -24.19 21.47
N ALA A 1011 -26.10 -23.91 21.49
CA ALA A 1011 -26.77 -23.24 22.60
C ALA A 1011 -26.76 -24.07 23.90
N LEU A 1012 -26.56 -25.39 23.82
CA LEU A 1012 -26.56 -26.30 24.98
C LEU A 1012 -25.57 -25.88 26.07
N LEU A 1013 -24.39 -25.38 25.69
CA LEU A 1013 -23.40 -24.85 26.64
C LEU A 1013 -23.97 -23.68 27.46
N ILE A 1014 -24.67 -22.78 26.79
CA ILE A 1014 -25.26 -21.59 27.41
C ILE A 1014 -26.50 -21.98 28.22
N LEU A 1015 -27.32 -22.89 27.71
CA LEU A 1015 -28.47 -23.44 28.43
C LEU A 1015 -28.05 -24.16 29.71
N PHE A 1016 -26.90 -24.85 29.72
CA PHE A 1016 -26.36 -25.44 30.94
C PHE A 1016 -25.95 -24.37 31.96
N ALA A 1017 -25.29 -23.30 31.53
CA ALA A 1017 -24.96 -22.18 32.40
C ALA A 1017 -26.23 -21.47 32.94
N ILE A 1018 -27.27 -21.34 32.12
CA ILE A 1018 -28.60 -20.82 32.53
C ILE A 1018 -29.27 -21.78 33.54
N ALA A 1019 -29.21 -23.10 33.32
CA ALA A 1019 -29.71 -24.09 34.27
C ALA A 1019 -28.98 -23.99 35.62
N THR A 1020 -27.68 -23.74 35.60
CA THR A 1020 -26.87 -23.48 36.80
C THR A 1020 -27.30 -22.20 37.51
N LEU A 1021 -27.54 -21.10 36.77
CA LEU A 1021 -28.09 -19.86 37.33
C LEU A 1021 -29.45 -20.09 38.00
N HIS A 1022 -30.36 -20.82 37.35
CA HIS A 1022 -31.66 -21.20 37.92
C HIS A 1022 -31.52 -22.01 39.20
N ALA A 1023 -30.60 -22.98 39.23
CA ALA A 1023 -30.31 -23.78 40.42
C ALA A 1023 -29.87 -22.89 41.59
N ARG A 1024 -28.98 -21.92 41.34
CA ARG A 1024 -28.46 -20.99 42.34
C ARG A 1024 -29.49 -19.98 42.84
N LEU A 1025 -30.43 -19.57 41.99
CA LEU A 1025 -31.58 -18.72 42.35
C LEU A 1025 -32.71 -19.48 43.06
N GLY A 1026 -32.59 -20.81 43.24
CA GLY A 1026 -33.61 -21.64 43.89
C GLY A 1026 -34.76 -22.06 42.96
N HIS A 1027 -34.70 -21.73 41.66
CA HIS A 1027 -35.65 -22.16 40.64
C HIS A 1027 -35.40 -23.61 40.20
N ARG A 1028 -35.43 -24.55 41.16
CA ARG A 1028 -35.03 -25.96 40.96
C ARG A 1028 -35.82 -26.68 39.87
N GLU A 1029 -37.12 -26.45 39.75
CA GLU A 1029 -37.95 -27.13 38.74
C GLU A 1029 -37.53 -26.74 37.32
N ARG A 1030 -37.27 -25.45 37.09
CA ARG A 1030 -36.84 -24.95 35.78
C ARG A 1030 -35.40 -25.40 35.44
N ALA A 1031 -34.53 -25.48 36.44
CA ALA A 1031 -33.20 -26.08 36.26
C ALA A 1031 -33.29 -27.56 35.84
N LEU A 1032 -34.15 -28.36 36.49
CA LEU A 1032 -34.37 -29.76 36.14
C LEU A 1032 -35.00 -29.94 34.76
N GLU A 1033 -35.92 -29.07 34.35
CA GLU A 1033 -36.47 -29.07 32.98
C GLU A 1033 -35.38 -28.80 31.94
N LEU A 1034 -34.53 -27.79 32.15
CA LEU A 1034 -33.41 -27.51 31.25
C LEU A 1034 -32.41 -28.68 31.19
N LEU A 1035 -32.11 -29.31 32.33
CA LEU A 1035 -31.26 -30.50 32.39
C LEU A 1035 -31.89 -31.70 31.67
N GLY A 1036 -33.22 -31.83 31.68
CA GLY A 1036 -33.96 -32.83 30.91
C GLY A 1036 -33.67 -32.71 29.41
N LEU A 1037 -33.73 -31.49 28.87
CA LEU A 1037 -33.36 -31.23 27.47
C LEU A 1037 -31.87 -31.50 27.24
N ILE A 1038 -30.99 -30.96 28.09
CA ILE A 1038 -29.54 -31.07 27.91
C ILE A 1038 -29.10 -32.53 27.96
N LEU A 1039 -29.46 -33.30 28.98
CA LEU A 1039 -28.95 -34.68 29.13
C LEU A 1039 -29.40 -35.63 28.01
N HIS A 1040 -30.50 -35.31 27.31
CA HIS A 1040 -31.10 -36.16 26.29
C HIS A 1040 -30.92 -35.64 24.86
N HIS A 1041 -30.32 -34.46 24.68
CA HIS A 1041 -30.06 -33.92 23.36
C HIS A 1041 -28.85 -34.62 22.70
N PRO A 1042 -28.92 -35.03 21.42
CA PRO A 1042 -27.84 -35.75 20.74
C PRO A 1042 -26.48 -35.02 20.71
N ALA A 1043 -26.52 -33.69 20.70
CA ALA A 1043 -25.32 -32.84 20.68
C ALA A 1043 -24.70 -32.53 22.06
N SER A 1044 -25.21 -33.11 23.15
CA SER A 1044 -24.76 -32.78 24.51
C SER A 1044 -23.43 -33.39 24.91
N ASP A 1045 -23.06 -34.51 24.29
CA ASP A 1045 -21.71 -35.06 24.42
C ASP A 1045 -20.70 -34.11 23.72
N VAL A 1046 -21.08 -33.54 22.57
CA VAL A 1046 -20.25 -32.64 21.74
C VAL A 1046 -20.00 -31.26 22.37
N CYS A 1047 -20.93 -30.80 23.22
CA CYS A 1047 -20.78 -29.50 23.89
C CYS A 1047 -20.06 -29.62 25.24
N GLU A 1048 -19.54 -30.80 25.60
CA GLU A 1048 -18.95 -31.10 26.92
C GLU A 1048 -19.94 -30.85 28.09
N THR A 1049 -21.25 -30.78 27.84
CA THR A 1049 -22.24 -30.37 28.84
C THR A 1049 -22.79 -31.53 29.65
N LYS A 1050 -22.73 -32.77 29.15
CA LYS A 1050 -23.39 -33.92 29.77
C LYS A 1050 -22.82 -34.32 31.13
N GLY A 1051 -21.49 -34.32 31.28
CA GLY A 1051 -20.82 -34.61 32.56
C GLY A 1051 -21.20 -33.60 33.65
N PRO A 1052 -20.98 -32.29 33.42
CA PRO A 1052 -21.40 -31.23 34.34
C PRO A 1052 -22.91 -31.23 34.61
N ALA A 1053 -23.75 -31.47 33.60
CA ALA A 1053 -25.21 -31.58 33.75
C ALA A 1053 -25.61 -32.76 34.64
N SER A 1054 -24.91 -33.89 34.54
CA SER A 1054 -25.17 -35.07 35.40
C SER A 1054 -24.80 -34.80 36.86
N ALA A 1055 -23.70 -34.08 37.09
CA ALA A 1055 -23.29 -33.66 38.44
C ALA A 1055 -24.30 -32.68 39.06
N LEU A 1056 -24.74 -31.67 38.29
CA LEU A 1056 -25.76 -30.72 38.73
C LEU A 1056 -27.11 -31.40 38.97
N LEU A 1057 -27.47 -32.40 38.15
CA LEU A 1057 -28.65 -33.22 38.38
C LEU A 1057 -28.56 -33.97 39.71
N ALA A 1058 -27.42 -34.58 40.02
CA ALA A 1058 -27.22 -35.27 41.29
C ALA A 1058 -27.36 -34.32 42.49
N GLU A 1059 -26.80 -33.10 42.39
CA GLU A 1059 -26.94 -32.05 43.41
C GLU A 1059 -28.41 -31.61 43.60
N LEU A 1060 -29.13 -31.38 42.49
CA LEU A 1060 -30.53 -30.91 42.52
C LEU A 1060 -31.53 -31.99 42.92
N SER A 1061 -31.20 -33.26 42.67
CA SER A 1061 -32.05 -34.40 43.03
C SER A 1061 -32.05 -34.68 44.54
N ASP A 1062 -31.04 -34.18 45.27
CA ASP A 1062 -30.96 -34.34 46.71
C ASP A 1062 -32.10 -33.60 47.43
N GLY A 1063 -32.93 -34.36 48.15
CA GLY A 1063 -34.10 -33.87 48.87
C GLY A 1063 -35.40 -33.72 48.05
N LEU A 1064 -35.46 -34.17 46.80
CA LEU A 1064 -36.71 -34.22 46.00
C LEU A 1064 -37.25 -35.66 45.83
N PRO A 1065 -38.59 -35.86 45.72
CA PRO A 1065 -39.16 -37.16 45.40
C PRO A 1065 -38.67 -37.64 44.01
N PRO A 1066 -38.19 -38.90 43.86
CA PRO A 1066 -37.67 -39.43 42.59
C PRO A 1066 -38.67 -39.33 41.43
N GLU A 1067 -39.96 -39.51 41.71
CA GLU A 1067 -41.05 -39.37 40.73
C GLU A 1067 -41.14 -37.94 40.18
N ARG A 1068 -40.93 -36.93 41.03
CA ARG A 1068 -41.00 -35.52 40.64
C ARG A 1068 -39.81 -35.11 39.78
N VAL A 1069 -38.61 -35.60 40.12
CA VAL A 1069 -37.40 -35.39 39.31
C VAL A 1069 -37.57 -36.02 37.92
N THR A 1070 -38.08 -37.24 37.85
CA THR A 1070 -38.32 -37.95 36.58
C THR A 1070 -39.30 -37.19 35.68
N VAL A 1071 -40.41 -36.70 36.23
CA VAL A 1071 -41.40 -35.92 35.47
C VAL A 1071 -40.79 -34.64 34.88
N LEU A 1072 -39.99 -33.90 35.65
CA LEU A 1072 -39.37 -32.65 35.18
C LEU A 1072 -38.31 -32.91 34.10
N LEU A 1073 -37.54 -33.99 34.23
CA LEU A 1073 -36.58 -34.41 33.20
C LEU A 1073 -37.29 -34.84 31.90
N GLU A 1074 -38.39 -35.58 32.01
CA GLU A 1074 -39.20 -35.97 30.84
C GLU A 1074 -39.87 -34.77 30.17
N GLN A 1075 -40.33 -33.79 30.96
CA GLN A 1075 -40.84 -32.53 30.43
C GLN A 1075 -39.78 -31.82 29.58
N GLY A 1076 -38.56 -31.67 30.09
CA GLY A 1076 -37.45 -31.09 29.33
C GLY A 1076 -37.08 -31.88 28.07
N ARG A 1077 -36.97 -33.20 28.21
CA ARG A 1077 -36.59 -34.13 27.13
C ARG A 1077 -37.51 -34.03 25.92
N ASN A 1078 -38.80 -33.81 26.14
CA ASN A 1078 -39.81 -33.79 25.08
C ASN A 1078 -39.94 -32.44 24.36
N ARG A 1079 -39.07 -31.47 24.65
CA ARG A 1079 -39.12 -30.12 24.09
C ARG A 1079 -38.07 -29.92 23.02
N GLU A 1080 -38.43 -29.14 22.01
CA GLU A 1080 -37.47 -28.65 21.03
C GLU A 1080 -36.62 -27.53 21.62
N ILE A 1081 -35.32 -27.57 21.35
CA ILE A 1081 -34.34 -26.60 21.86
C ILE A 1081 -34.70 -25.16 21.45
N GLU A 1082 -35.24 -24.99 20.24
CA GLU A 1082 -35.68 -23.70 19.68
C GLU A 1082 -36.84 -23.09 20.47
N GLN A 1083 -37.78 -23.93 20.89
CA GLN A 1083 -38.93 -23.52 21.70
C GLN A 1083 -38.48 -23.03 23.09
N ILE A 1084 -37.57 -23.78 23.74
CA ILE A 1084 -37.02 -23.39 25.05
C ILE A 1084 -36.26 -22.07 24.95
N ILE A 1085 -35.41 -21.93 23.93
CA ILE A 1085 -34.63 -20.72 23.70
C ILE A 1085 -35.54 -19.51 23.50
N THR A 1086 -36.60 -19.65 22.70
CA THR A 1086 -37.56 -18.57 22.44
C THR A 1086 -38.26 -18.12 23.72
N GLU A 1087 -38.68 -19.06 24.57
CA GLU A 1087 -39.28 -18.74 25.87
C GLU A 1087 -38.32 -18.04 26.82
N LEU A 1088 -37.08 -18.53 26.90
CA LEU A 1088 -36.04 -17.95 27.75
C LEU A 1088 -35.74 -16.49 27.35
N LEU A 1089 -35.69 -16.19 26.06
CA LEU A 1089 -35.48 -14.82 25.57
C LEU A 1089 -36.71 -13.91 25.73
N ALA A 1090 -37.92 -14.48 25.68
CA ALA A 1090 -39.15 -13.73 25.89
C ALA A 1090 -39.36 -13.34 27.36
N ALA A 1091 -38.83 -14.12 28.30
CA ALA A 1091 -38.92 -13.87 29.74
C ALA A 1091 -37.56 -14.09 30.45
N PRO A 1092 -36.60 -13.16 30.31
CA PRO A 1092 -35.30 -13.26 30.97
C PRO A 1092 -35.43 -13.06 32.48
N ILE A 1093 -34.71 -13.86 33.27
CA ILE A 1093 -34.73 -13.76 34.73
C ILE A 1093 -33.84 -12.63 35.20
N GLY A 1094 -34.30 -11.87 36.19
CA GLY A 1094 -33.50 -10.79 36.81
C GLY A 1094 -33.44 -9.48 36.02
N LEU A 1095 -34.08 -9.39 34.84
CA LEU A 1095 -34.24 -8.14 34.08
C LEU A 1095 -35.55 -7.39 34.42
N GLY A 1096 -36.23 -7.79 35.49
CA GLY A 1096 -37.50 -7.22 35.95
C GLY A 1096 -37.53 -6.96 37.45
N GLU A 1097 -36.67 -6.04 37.91
CA GLU A 1097 -36.95 -5.09 39.01
C GLU A 1097 -35.83 -4.01 39.14
N SER A 1098 -35.17 -3.62 38.03
CA SER A 1098 -34.47 -2.33 37.92
C SER A 1098 -33.99 -2.08 36.48
N LEU A 1099 -34.89 -1.54 35.65
CA LEU A 1099 -34.56 -0.67 34.52
C LEU A 1099 -35.64 0.42 34.46
#